data_AF-A0A3R6LQL8-F1
#
_entry.id   AF-A0A3R6LQL8-F1
#
_cell.length_a   1.000
_cell.length_b   1.000
_cell.length_c   1.000
_cell.angle_alpha   90.00
_cell.angle_beta   90.00
_cell.angle_gamma   90.00
#
_symmetry.space_group_name_H-M   'P 1'
#
loop_
_entity.id
_entity.type
_entity.pdbx_description
1 polymer ?
#
loop_
_entity_poly.entity_id
_entity_poly.type
_entity_poly.pdbx_seq_one_letter_code
_entity_poly.pdbx_strand_id
1 'polypeptide(L)'
;MRAKELELLSPAGNIEIFKSAIDAGADAVYFGGDLFGARAYAKNFSIEEGTEAIRYAHLYGRQAYLTVNTLLKNLEIERDLYKYIRAYYEAGLDAVIVQDMGVFAMLRSYFPDLALHASTQMTLAGADGAALLQKQGASRIVTSRELSIAEIAEIYQKTGIEIETFIHGALCVCYSGQCLMSSMLGGRSGNRGRCAQPCRLPYDLLDEHGKKSSMPGQYLLSPKDLCGIDYIKALAEAGVYSFKIEGRMKQKEYATGVVSLYRRYMDAYLEGRDLPVSKADRQRIFDLGNRKGFTHAYFTRQNDPDMITYTKPSHEKADLATTEPVAEKLGVSGRCYLQIGCPARLCVSYQDGKRAASVEVFGDVVETAGKTPITEEQVEVKLKKTGNTPFTFLDLEITLESGAFLPMGRINEIRRNALDALLEQIEKGSGKREPALDFEKLEMEENGQKADALLHLLVTCQTKDQYVLALEDNLVKTIGLPLAFFIWEQDKRLSKDACLEKVTRICENAHAKNKEIYLLMPPICRKKETDLLRAWDFLFADSYFDGMIAASYDGLGFLESIAYPRDRVILDHRLYTFSDRSQQAFAQMGYPRNTAPLELNAKELRHRYNAASYMLLYGRIPLMITANCQNANARGCDHRPRTYYLQDRYKERFPVKNCCAFCYNEIYNSKIYQIISENKTLESLGFFGYRMDFSFETKEEMKQVLARYENAFYHKGFGTEDAKDDGNYTKGHFKRGVE
;
A
#
# COMPACT_ATOMS: atom_id res chain seq x y z
N MET A 1 26.45 1.26 20.73
CA MET A 1 25.25 1.18 19.88
C MET A 1 24.35 2.33 20.28
N ARG A 2 23.86 3.17 19.35
CA ARG A 2 22.75 4.08 19.67
C ARG A 2 21.59 3.20 20.12
N ALA A 3 20.87 3.57 21.18
CA ALA A 3 19.61 2.90 21.52
C ALA A 3 18.78 2.86 20.24
N LYS A 4 18.34 1.67 19.81
CA LYS A 4 17.51 1.54 18.61
C LYS A 4 16.21 2.29 18.88
N GLU A 5 15.99 3.43 18.24
CA GLU A 5 14.68 4.06 18.23
C GLU A 5 13.75 3.17 17.40
N LEU A 6 12.68 2.66 18.02
CA LEU A 6 11.64 1.88 17.37
C LEU A 6 10.34 2.69 17.40
N GLU A 7 9.59 2.66 16.30
CA GLU A 7 8.31 3.34 16.17
C GLU A 7 7.16 2.32 16.26
N LEU A 8 6.18 2.57 17.13
CA LEU A 8 4.89 1.89 17.10
C LEU A 8 3.87 2.74 16.32
N LEU A 9 3.47 2.26 15.14
CA LEU A 9 2.57 2.97 14.24
C LEU A 9 1.14 2.43 14.32
N SER A 10 0.22 3.26 14.82
CA SER A 10 -1.20 2.91 14.97
C SER A 10 -2.07 3.47 13.84
N PRO A 11 -3.14 2.77 13.41
CA PRO A 11 -4.17 3.33 12.54
C PRO A 11 -5.18 4.17 13.32
N ALA A 12 -5.75 5.19 12.67
CA ALA A 12 -6.94 5.88 13.16
C ALA A 12 -7.99 6.10 12.06
N GLY A 13 -9.24 5.74 12.37
CA GLY A 13 -10.40 5.95 11.49
C GLY A 13 -11.13 7.28 11.69
N ASN A 14 -10.86 7.96 12.81
CA ASN A 14 -11.40 9.27 13.19
C ASN A 14 -10.50 9.92 14.27
N ILE A 15 -10.75 11.20 14.58
CA ILE A 15 -9.94 12.00 15.52
C ILE A 15 -9.93 11.45 16.95
N GLU A 16 -11.03 10.86 17.42
CA GLU A 16 -11.08 10.29 18.78
C GLU A 16 -10.13 9.10 18.92
N ILE A 17 -10.16 8.18 17.95
CA ILE A 17 -9.24 7.03 17.89
C ILE A 17 -7.80 7.51 17.76
N PHE A 18 -7.55 8.57 16.98
CA PHE A 18 -6.22 9.15 16.80
C PHE A 18 -5.61 9.61 18.13
N LYS A 19 -6.34 10.46 18.86
CA LYS A 19 -5.89 10.96 20.17
C LYS A 19 -5.69 9.82 21.16
N SER A 20 -6.67 8.90 21.21
CA SER A 20 -6.60 7.74 22.11
C SER A 20 -5.43 6.79 21.80
N ALA A 21 -5.04 6.66 20.54
CA ALA A 21 -3.89 5.84 20.15
C ALA A 21 -2.57 6.47 20.61
N ILE A 22 -2.45 7.80 20.53
CA ILE A 22 -1.31 8.54 21.11
C ILE A 22 -1.27 8.33 22.62
N ASP A 23 -2.40 8.53 23.31
CA ASP A 23 -2.51 8.33 24.76
C ASP A 23 -2.18 6.88 25.18
N ALA A 24 -2.45 5.90 24.32
CA ALA A 24 -2.13 4.50 24.55
C ALA A 24 -0.63 4.16 24.36
N GLY A 25 0.17 5.08 23.82
CA GLY A 25 1.60 4.95 23.63
C GLY A 25 2.06 4.75 22.17
N ALA A 26 1.27 5.15 21.17
CA ALA A 26 1.72 5.14 19.78
C ALA A 26 2.77 6.25 19.54
N ASP A 27 3.85 5.91 18.82
CA ASP A 27 4.88 6.88 18.44
C ASP A 27 4.46 7.70 17.21
N ALA A 28 3.67 7.07 16.34
CA ALA A 28 3.06 7.69 15.18
C ALA A 28 1.65 7.14 14.95
N VAL A 29 0.80 7.95 14.32
CA VAL A 29 -0.55 7.52 13.92
C VAL A 29 -0.79 7.85 12.44
N TYR A 30 -1.21 6.84 11.67
CA TYR A 30 -1.61 7.05 10.30
C TYR A 30 -3.13 7.14 10.15
N PHE A 31 -3.58 8.09 9.33
CA PHE A 31 -4.98 8.34 9.05
C PHE A 31 -5.23 8.55 7.56
N GLY A 32 -6.49 8.51 7.15
CA GLY A 32 -6.90 8.89 5.80
C GLY A 32 -7.88 10.03 5.89
N GLY A 33 -7.69 11.06 5.07
CA GLY A 33 -8.72 12.06 4.88
C GLY A 33 -9.83 11.57 3.94
N ASP A 34 -10.77 12.45 3.67
CA ASP A 34 -11.94 12.25 2.81
C ASP A 34 -11.64 11.84 1.35
N LEU A 35 -10.41 12.06 0.86
CA LEU A 35 -9.97 11.71 -0.49
C LEU A 35 -8.74 10.78 -0.49
N PHE A 36 -8.57 10.04 -1.59
CA PHE A 36 -7.34 9.32 -1.99
C PHE A 36 -6.78 8.24 -1.03
N GLY A 37 -7.52 7.84 0.00
CA GLY A 37 -7.14 6.76 0.92
C GLY A 37 -7.77 5.39 0.58
N ALA A 38 -7.04 4.30 0.82
CA ALA A 38 -7.48 2.94 0.49
C ALA A 38 -8.58 2.33 1.40
N ARG A 39 -9.36 3.14 2.13
CA ARG A 39 -10.55 2.72 2.90
C ARG A 39 -11.66 3.75 2.71
N ALA A 40 -12.34 3.68 1.56
CA ALA A 40 -13.41 4.60 1.20
C ALA A 40 -14.62 4.55 2.14
N TYR A 41 -14.78 3.47 2.92
CA TYR A 41 -15.90 3.27 3.85
C TYR A 41 -15.58 3.60 5.32
N ALA A 42 -14.37 4.07 5.63
CA ALA A 42 -14.08 4.62 6.95
C ALA A 42 -14.70 6.02 7.07
N LYS A 43 -14.95 6.50 8.30
CA LYS A 43 -15.44 7.88 8.52
C LYS A 43 -14.51 8.90 7.85
N ASN A 44 -13.19 8.62 7.91
CA ASN A 44 -12.11 9.46 7.38
C ASN A 44 -12.15 10.88 7.98
N PHE A 45 -11.09 11.66 7.77
CA PHE A 45 -10.91 12.98 8.39
C PHE A 45 -11.26 14.08 7.39
N SER A 46 -11.93 15.14 7.86
CA SER A 46 -11.89 16.43 7.13
C SER A 46 -10.48 17.04 7.19
N ILE A 47 -10.22 18.06 6.38
CA ILE A 47 -8.95 18.80 6.45
C ILE A 47 -8.78 19.41 7.85
N GLU A 48 -9.83 19.98 8.41
CA GLU A 48 -9.82 20.58 9.75
C GLU A 48 -9.51 19.53 10.83
N GLU A 49 -10.19 18.38 10.80
CA GLU A 49 -9.92 17.28 11.74
C GLU A 49 -8.50 16.74 11.59
N GLY A 50 -7.98 16.63 10.36
CA GLY A 50 -6.64 16.13 10.11
C GLY A 50 -5.54 17.13 10.51
N THR A 51 -5.74 18.43 10.30
CA THR A 51 -4.83 19.48 10.82
C THR A 51 -4.86 19.57 12.35
N GLU A 52 -6.01 19.31 12.98
CA GLU A 52 -6.10 19.13 14.43
C GLU A 52 -5.32 17.88 14.89
N ALA A 53 -5.44 16.76 14.18
CA ALA A 53 -4.70 15.53 14.47
C ALA A 53 -3.18 15.73 14.41
N ILE A 54 -2.68 16.42 13.39
CA ILE A 54 -1.25 16.75 13.23
C ILE A 54 -0.76 17.58 14.42
N ARG A 55 -1.45 18.68 14.73
CA ARG A 55 -1.11 19.55 15.88
C ARG A 55 -1.10 18.76 17.20
N TYR A 56 -2.11 17.92 17.41
CA TYR A 56 -2.20 17.09 18.60
C TYR A 56 -1.03 16.09 18.66
N ALA A 57 -0.67 15.42 17.57
CA ALA A 57 0.49 14.52 17.55
C ALA A 57 1.77 15.26 17.94
N HIS A 58 2.04 16.40 17.31
CA HIS A 58 3.23 17.20 17.59
C HIS A 58 3.27 17.72 19.02
N LEU A 59 2.12 18.07 19.60
CA LEU A 59 2.02 18.48 21.00
C LEU A 59 2.61 17.42 21.95
N TYR A 60 2.42 16.13 21.66
CA TYR A 60 2.98 15.01 22.43
C TYR A 60 4.30 14.45 21.86
N GLY A 61 4.93 15.16 20.92
CA GLY A 61 6.18 14.73 20.29
C GLY A 61 6.01 13.47 19.42
N ARG A 62 4.80 13.22 18.93
CA ARG A 62 4.42 12.08 18.08
C ARG A 62 4.23 12.52 16.63
N GLN A 63 4.21 11.57 15.71
CA GLN A 63 4.12 11.85 14.27
C GLN A 63 2.74 11.51 13.69
N ALA A 64 2.35 12.22 12.64
CA ALA A 64 1.08 12.04 11.93
C ALA A 64 1.32 11.74 10.46
N TYR A 65 0.79 10.61 9.97
CA TYR A 65 0.98 10.15 8.59
C TYR A 65 -0.34 10.11 7.82
N LEU A 66 -0.35 10.65 6.60
CA LEU A 66 -1.54 10.64 5.74
C LEU A 66 -1.45 9.52 4.71
N THR A 67 -2.54 8.78 4.51
CA THR A 67 -2.62 7.79 3.43
C THR A 67 -3.11 8.42 2.13
N VAL A 68 -2.29 8.38 1.08
CA VAL A 68 -2.62 8.76 -0.31
C VAL A 68 -2.27 7.58 -1.21
N ASN A 69 -2.82 6.42 -0.85
CA ASN A 69 -2.39 5.11 -1.33
C ASN A 69 -3.44 4.48 -2.26
N THR A 70 -4.03 5.29 -3.13
CA THR A 70 -4.88 4.81 -4.22
C THR A 70 -4.31 5.21 -5.57
N LEU A 71 -4.64 4.45 -6.62
CA LEU A 71 -4.32 4.80 -8.00
C LEU A 71 -5.21 5.95 -8.47
N LEU A 72 -4.64 7.01 -9.06
CA LEU A 72 -5.38 8.23 -9.38
C LEU A 72 -5.43 8.51 -10.89
N LYS A 73 -6.60 8.97 -11.36
CA LYS A 73 -6.84 9.39 -12.74
C LYS A 73 -6.32 10.82 -12.94
N ASN A 74 -6.06 11.21 -14.20
CA ASN A 74 -5.57 12.55 -14.55
C ASN A 74 -6.37 13.69 -13.89
N LEU A 75 -7.70 13.68 -14.02
CA LEU A 75 -8.54 14.74 -13.44
C LEU A 75 -8.48 14.80 -11.91
N GLU A 76 -8.29 13.67 -11.23
CA GLU A 76 -8.17 13.62 -9.76
C GLU A 76 -6.86 14.28 -9.30
N ILE A 77 -5.77 14.02 -10.02
CA ILE A 77 -4.45 14.59 -9.73
C ILE A 77 -4.43 16.10 -10.04
N GLU A 78 -4.78 16.49 -11.27
CA GLU A 78 -4.61 17.87 -11.73
C GLU A 78 -5.61 18.87 -11.12
N ARG A 79 -6.75 18.39 -10.59
CA ARG A 79 -7.79 19.26 -10.01
C ARG A 79 -7.66 19.41 -8.50
N ASP A 80 -7.48 18.30 -7.80
CA ASP A 80 -7.78 18.22 -6.37
C ASP A 80 -6.53 17.91 -5.52
N LEU A 81 -5.64 17.04 -6.00
CA LEU A 81 -4.58 16.46 -5.18
C LEU A 81 -3.58 17.49 -4.61
N TYR A 82 -3.10 18.44 -5.42
CA TYR A 82 -2.12 19.42 -4.94
C TYR A 82 -2.67 20.26 -3.79
N LYS A 83 -3.87 20.84 -3.97
CA LYS A 83 -4.52 21.67 -2.93
C LYS A 83 -4.80 20.86 -1.67
N TYR A 84 -5.21 19.61 -1.86
CA TYR A 84 -5.47 18.67 -0.78
C TYR A 84 -4.22 18.45 0.08
N ILE A 85 -3.09 18.10 -0.54
CA ILE A 85 -1.86 17.81 0.20
C ILE A 85 -1.25 19.07 0.80
N ARG A 86 -1.32 20.20 0.10
CA ARG A 86 -0.83 21.48 0.59
C ARG A 86 -1.41 21.85 1.95
N ALA A 87 -2.72 21.64 2.16
CA ALA A 87 -3.36 21.96 3.45
C ALA A 87 -2.77 21.16 4.63
N TYR A 88 -2.50 19.86 4.44
CA TYR A 88 -1.87 19.04 5.48
C TYR A 88 -0.38 19.35 5.63
N TYR A 89 0.33 19.57 4.52
CA TYR A 89 1.75 19.90 4.51
C TYR A 89 2.03 21.20 5.28
N GLU A 90 1.26 22.26 5.00
CA GLU A 90 1.36 23.55 5.70
C GLU A 90 0.97 23.44 7.19
N ALA A 91 0.14 22.47 7.55
CA ALA A 91 -0.20 22.14 8.94
C ALA A 91 0.86 21.27 9.65
N GLY A 92 1.93 20.88 8.96
CA GLY A 92 3.06 20.18 9.55
C GLY A 92 3.15 18.68 9.26
N LEU A 93 2.31 18.10 8.39
CA LEU A 93 2.23 16.67 8.12
C LEU A 93 3.61 16.00 7.96
N ASP A 94 3.88 14.94 8.73
CA ASP A 94 5.20 14.31 8.80
C ASP A 94 5.52 13.46 7.57
N ALA A 95 4.56 12.66 7.11
CA ALA A 95 4.75 11.78 5.96
C ALA A 95 3.45 11.45 5.21
N VAL A 96 3.60 11.06 3.95
CA VAL A 96 2.52 10.48 3.14
C VAL A 96 2.87 9.05 2.75
N ILE A 97 1.91 8.13 2.94
CA ILE A 97 1.99 6.75 2.46
C ILE A 97 1.39 6.69 1.04
N VAL A 98 2.22 6.44 0.03
CA VAL A 98 1.87 6.59 -1.40
C VAL A 98 2.03 5.28 -2.17
N GLN A 99 1.13 5.00 -3.12
CA GLN A 99 1.23 3.86 -4.04
C GLN A 99 1.55 4.28 -5.48
N ASP A 100 0.87 5.30 -5.99
CA ASP A 100 0.92 5.70 -7.40
C ASP A 100 2.23 6.46 -7.68
N MET A 101 3.01 6.00 -8.67
CA MET A 101 4.33 6.58 -8.96
C MET A 101 4.25 8.01 -9.51
N GLY A 102 3.15 8.36 -10.19
CA GLY A 102 2.90 9.72 -10.65
C GLY A 102 2.61 10.66 -9.48
N VAL A 103 1.82 10.20 -8.52
CA VAL A 103 1.61 10.92 -7.26
C VAL A 103 2.91 11.04 -6.49
N PHE A 104 3.66 9.96 -6.35
CA PHE A 104 4.94 9.95 -5.63
C PHE A 104 5.91 10.98 -6.20
N ALA A 105 6.13 10.98 -7.52
CA ALA A 105 7.00 11.94 -8.19
C ALA A 105 6.47 13.38 -8.03
N MET A 106 5.16 13.59 -8.16
CA MET A 106 4.54 14.90 -7.98
C MET A 106 4.76 15.44 -6.55
N LEU A 107 4.53 14.62 -5.53
CA LEU A 107 4.69 15.07 -4.14
C LEU A 107 6.12 15.45 -3.83
N ARG A 108 7.08 14.65 -4.30
CA ARG A 108 8.51 14.95 -4.17
C ARG A 108 8.88 16.29 -4.82
N SER A 109 8.29 16.60 -5.98
CA SER A 109 8.61 17.82 -6.72
C SER A 109 8.02 19.08 -6.09
N TYR A 110 6.86 19.02 -5.43
CA TYR A 110 6.18 20.21 -4.92
C TYR A 110 6.22 20.39 -3.40
N PHE A 111 6.56 19.34 -2.64
CA PHE A 111 6.59 19.36 -1.17
C PHE A 111 7.95 18.82 -0.65
N PRO A 112 9.02 19.64 -0.71
CA PRO A 112 10.39 19.17 -0.48
C PRO A 112 10.66 18.59 0.92
N ASP A 113 9.97 19.07 1.95
CA ASP A 113 10.15 18.57 3.33
C ASP A 113 9.20 17.43 3.71
N LEU A 114 8.41 16.91 2.75
CA LEU A 114 7.43 15.87 3.01
C LEU A 114 8.04 14.48 2.83
N ALA A 115 8.15 13.70 3.90
CA ALA A 115 8.62 12.34 3.81
C ALA A 115 7.63 11.46 3.02
N LEU A 116 8.16 10.65 2.11
CA LEU A 116 7.36 9.76 1.26
C LEU A 116 7.62 8.31 1.63
N HIS A 117 6.57 7.65 2.12
CA HIS A 117 6.59 6.24 2.50
C HIS A 117 5.99 5.41 1.38
N ALA A 118 6.77 4.48 0.81
CA ALA A 118 6.28 3.59 -0.23
C ALA A 118 5.28 2.58 0.34
N SER A 119 4.04 2.62 -0.11
CA SER A 119 2.93 1.79 0.38
C SER A 119 3.19 0.31 0.14
N THR A 120 2.65 -0.55 1.02
CA THR A 120 2.61 -2.01 0.84
C THR A 120 1.91 -2.40 -0.48
N GLN A 121 1.07 -1.52 -1.05
CA GLN A 121 0.44 -1.73 -2.35
C GLN A 121 1.39 -1.57 -3.55
N MET A 122 2.64 -1.14 -3.34
CA MET A 122 3.70 -1.21 -4.35
C MET A 122 4.37 -2.59 -4.39
N THR A 123 3.95 -3.52 -3.52
CA THR A 123 4.35 -4.93 -3.53
C THR A 123 5.87 -5.15 -3.38
N LEU A 124 6.52 -4.40 -2.49
CA LEU A 124 7.97 -4.50 -2.29
C LEU A 124 8.35 -5.77 -1.52
N ALA A 125 8.97 -6.69 -2.24
CA ALA A 125 9.28 -8.04 -1.76
C ALA A 125 10.77 -8.40 -1.84
N GLY A 126 11.64 -7.46 -2.25
CA GLY A 126 13.08 -7.66 -2.34
C GLY A 126 13.90 -6.37 -2.13
N ALA A 127 15.22 -6.56 -2.01
CA ALA A 127 16.16 -5.45 -1.79
C ALA A 127 16.33 -4.56 -3.02
N ASP A 128 16.21 -5.15 -4.22
CA ASP A 128 16.41 -4.43 -5.47
C ASP A 128 15.29 -3.39 -5.72
N GLY A 129 14.02 -3.74 -5.45
CA GLY A 129 12.90 -2.80 -5.54
C GLY A 129 12.94 -1.72 -4.45
N ALA A 130 13.39 -2.10 -3.24
CA ALA A 130 13.63 -1.14 -2.15
C ALA A 130 14.69 -0.10 -2.53
N ALA A 131 15.82 -0.52 -3.12
CA ALA A 131 16.89 0.36 -3.58
C ALA A 131 16.41 1.30 -4.70
N LEU A 132 15.62 0.78 -5.65
CA LEU A 132 15.01 1.59 -6.70
C LEU A 132 14.16 2.72 -6.09
N LEU A 133 13.25 2.41 -5.17
CA LEU A 133 12.38 3.43 -4.57
C LEU A 133 13.13 4.39 -3.64
N GLN A 134 14.15 3.92 -2.93
CA GLN A 134 15.05 4.78 -2.17
C GLN A 134 15.69 5.85 -3.08
N LYS A 135 16.19 5.44 -4.25
CA LYS A 135 16.73 6.35 -5.27
C LYS A 135 15.68 7.31 -5.84
N GLN A 136 14.42 6.87 -5.92
CA GLN A 136 13.29 7.72 -6.29
C GLN A 136 12.84 8.68 -5.18
N GLY A 137 13.42 8.60 -3.97
CA GLY A 137 13.19 9.53 -2.86
C GLY A 137 12.32 8.97 -1.74
N ALA A 138 12.09 7.65 -1.69
CA ALA A 138 11.41 7.05 -0.54
C ALA A 138 12.31 7.12 0.70
N SER A 139 11.81 7.73 1.77
CA SER A 139 12.48 7.72 3.08
C SER A 139 12.24 6.40 3.81
N ARG A 140 11.09 5.76 3.54
CA ARG A 140 10.66 4.52 4.19
C ARG A 140 9.92 3.63 3.21
N ILE A 141 10.04 2.33 3.38
CA ILE A 141 9.25 1.33 2.63
C ILE A 141 8.37 0.51 3.57
N VAL A 142 7.13 0.29 3.16
CA VAL A 142 6.24 -0.67 3.83
C VAL A 142 6.35 -2.01 3.11
N THR A 143 6.96 -2.99 3.76
CA THR A 143 7.24 -4.29 3.12
C THR A 143 5.97 -5.06 2.74
N SER A 144 6.09 -5.94 1.76
CA SER A 144 5.13 -7.02 1.51
C SER A 144 4.94 -7.84 2.79
N ARG A 145 3.71 -8.33 3.01
CA ARG A 145 3.35 -9.13 4.20
C ARG A 145 3.81 -10.59 4.08
N GLU A 146 4.27 -10.96 2.90
CA GLU A 146 4.64 -12.32 2.50
C GLU A 146 6.13 -12.64 2.77
N LEU A 147 6.86 -11.72 3.40
CA LEU A 147 8.29 -11.84 3.70
C LEU A 147 8.57 -12.54 5.02
N SER A 148 9.65 -13.31 5.02
CA SER A 148 10.28 -13.83 6.23
C SER A 148 11.16 -12.78 6.91
N ILE A 149 11.47 -12.97 8.19
CA ILE A 149 12.38 -12.07 8.93
C ILE A 149 13.75 -12.01 8.26
N ALA A 150 14.23 -13.13 7.69
CA ALA A 150 15.50 -13.18 6.98
C ALA A 150 15.49 -12.32 5.70
N GLU A 151 14.40 -12.34 4.93
CA GLU A 151 14.27 -11.47 3.75
C GLU A 151 14.17 -10.00 4.13
N ILE A 152 13.48 -9.67 5.23
CA ILE A 152 13.42 -8.30 5.77
C ILE A 152 14.83 -7.83 6.17
N ALA A 153 15.59 -8.68 6.88
CA ALA A 153 16.96 -8.38 7.28
C ALA A 153 17.87 -8.11 6.08
N GLU A 154 17.73 -8.89 5.01
CA GLU A 154 18.50 -8.67 3.78
C GLU A 154 18.19 -7.32 3.12
N ILE A 155 16.91 -6.93 3.06
CA ILE A 155 16.52 -5.61 2.53
C ILE A 155 17.23 -4.51 3.32
N TYR A 156 17.18 -4.57 4.65
CA TYR A 156 17.85 -3.58 5.51
C TYR A 156 19.37 -3.57 5.29
N GLN A 157 20.01 -4.75 5.29
CA GLN A 157 21.46 -4.87 5.13
C GLN A 157 21.96 -4.32 3.78
N LYS A 158 21.18 -4.48 2.71
CA LYS A 158 21.57 -4.03 1.36
C LYS A 158 21.29 -2.56 1.08
N THR A 159 20.31 -1.97 1.76
CA THR A 159 19.80 -0.62 1.40
C THR A 159 19.91 0.41 2.52
N GLY A 160 19.89 -0.04 3.78
CA GLY A 160 19.85 0.84 4.95
C GLY A 160 18.59 1.71 5.06
N ILE A 161 17.60 1.52 4.19
CA ILE A 161 16.34 2.29 4.21
C ILE A 161 15.53 1.98 5.47
N GLU A 162 14.72 2.93 5.94
CA GLU A 162 13.76 2.65 7.01
C GLU A 162 12.73 1.61 6.54
N ILE A 163 12.57 0.57 7.35
CA ILE A 163 11.60 -0.50 7.11
C ILE A 163 10.41 -0.37 8.05
N GLU A 164 9.22 -0.38 7.45
CA GLU A 164 7.93 -0.52 8.13
C GLU A 164 7.33 -1.88 7.80
N THR A 165 6.96 -2.64 8.84
CA THR A 165 6.39 -3.99 8.68
C THR A 165 5.10 -4.12 9.46
N PHE A 166 4.07 -4.71 8.84
CA PHE A 166 2.84 -5.05 9.56
C PHE A 166 3.11 -6.10 10.63
N ILE A 167 2.59 -5.87 11.83
CA ILE A 167 2.76 -6.76 12.98
C ILE A 167 1.46 -7.17 13.63
N HIS A 168 0.35 -6.51 13.30
CA HIS A 168 -0.95 -6.90 13.83
C HIS A 168 -2.10 -6.57 12.86
N GLY A 169 -3.16 -7.35 12.90
CA GLY A 169 -4.42 -7.07 12.20
C GLY A 169 -4.65 -7.92 10.94
N ALA A 170 -5.63 -7.53 10.14
CA ALA A 170 -6.13 -8.37 9.05
C ALA A 170 -5.12 -8.56 7.91
N LEU A 171 -4.91 -9.81 7.49
CA LEU A 171 -4.08 -10.14 6.33
C LEU A 171 -4.86 -10.11 5.01
N CYS A 172 -4.17 -9.63 3.96
CA CYS A 172 -4.57 -9.83 2.58
C CYS A 172 -3.99 -11.17 2.10
N VAL A 173 -4.78 -11.99 1.41
CA VAL A 173 -4.30 -13.27 0.84
C VAL A 173 -3.49 -13.07 -0.44
N CYS A 174 -3.78 -11.98 -1.15
CA CYS A 174 -3.06 -11.57 -2.34
C CYS A 174 -1.91 -10.68 -1.93
N TYR A 175 -0.78 -10.79 -2.63
CA TYR A 175 0.27 -9.77 -2.59
C TYR A 175 -0.37 -8.38 -2.77
N SER A 176 -0.19 -7.52 -1.77
CA SER A 176 -0.86 -6.21 -1.71
C SER A 176 -0.59 -5.40 -2.98
N GLY A 177 -1.63 -4.80 -3.56
CA GLY A 177 -1.54 -4.06 -4.82
C GLY A 177 -1.81 -4.90 -6.07
N GLN A 178 -1.67 -6.23 -6.01
CA GLN A 178 -1.76 -7.13 -7.19
C GLN A 178 -3.13 -7.80 -7.35
N CYS A 179 -4.20 -7.23 -6.79
CA CYS A 179 -5.54 -7.82 -6.79
C CYS A 179 -6.52 -7.02 -7.66
N LEU A 180 -7.00 -7.65 -8.73
CA LEU A 180 -8.04 -7.13 -9.62
C LEU A 180 -9.40 -7.82 -9.42
N MET A 181 -9.49 -8.86 -8.57
CA MET A 181 -10.72 -9.67 -8.43
C MET A 181 -11.95 -8.83 -8.05
N SER A 182 -11.83 -7.95 -7.05
CA SER A 182 -12.96 -7.10 -6.62
C SER A 182 -13.40 -6.14 -7.72
N SER A 183 -12.43 -5.60 -8.48
CA SER A 183 -12.70 -4.70 -9.59
C SER A 183 -13.40 -5.42 -10.73
N MET A 184 -12.76 -6.47 -11.26
CA MET A 184 -13.21 -7.14 -12.48
C MET A 184 -14.58 -7.80 -12.31
N LEU A 185 -14.89 -8.31 -11.11
CA LEU A 185 -16.17 -8.93 -10.81
C LEU A 185 -17.27 -7.92 -10.46
N GLY A 186 -16.94 -6.84 -9.74
CA GLY A 186 -17.96 -6.01 -9.08
C GLY A 186 -17.85 -4.49 -9.28
N GLY A 187 -16.89 -3.99 -10.04
CA GLY A 187 -16.71 -2.55 -10.25
C GLY A 187 -15.99 -1.80 -9.11
N ARG A 188 -15.68 -2.47 -8.01
CA ARG A 188 -15.13 -1.86 -6.79
C ARG A 188 -13.63 -2.19 -6.66
N SER A 189 -12.76 -1.25 -7.02
CA SER A 189 -11.31 -1.52 -7.00
C SER A 189 -10.76 -1.63 -5.59
N GLY A 190 -10.00 -2.70 -5.33
CA GLY A 190 -9.21 -2.79 -4.11
C GLY A 190 -8.06 -1.77 -4.08
N ASN A 191 -7.47 -1.49 -5.24
CA ASN A 191 -6.38 -0.55 -5.43
C ASN A 191 -6.84 0.93 -5.39
N ARG A 192 -8.14 1.17 -5.40
CA ARG A 192 -8.76 2.48 -5.11
C ARG A 192 -9.57 2.50 -3.82
N GLY A 193 -9.32 1.55 -2.92
CA GLY A 193 -9.85 1.59 -1.56
C GLY A 193 -11.29 1.10 -1.36
N ARG A 194 -11.89 0.46 -2.36
CA ARG A 194 -13.28 -0.03 -2.35
C ARG A 194 -13.41 -1.55 -2.32
N CYS A 195 -12.36 -2.29 -1.93
CA CYS A 195 -12.34 -3.75 -1.92
C CYS A 195 -13.59 -4.38 -1.28
N ALA A 196 -14.33 -5.21 -2.04
CA ALA A 196 -15.50 -5.95 -1.59
C ALA A 196 -15.18 -7.28 -0.89
N GLN A 197 -13.88 -7.55 -0.68
CA GLN A 197 -13.36 -8.74 0.01
C GLN A 197 -13.83 -10.09 -0.59
N PRO A 198 -13.75 -10.32 -1.92
CA PRO A 198 -14.18 -11.58 -2.53
C PRO A 198 -13.43 -12.81 -1.99
N CYS A 199 -12.16 -12.65 -1.58
CA CYS A 199 -11.39 -13.71 -0.93
C CYS A 199 -11.98 -14.22 0.41
N ARG A 200 -12.95 -13.49 0.98
CA ARG A 200 -13.67 -13.86 2.22
C ARG A 200 -14.96 -14.64 1.96
N LEU A 201 -15.25 -14.98 0.71
CA LEU A 201 -16.40 -15.78 0.30
C LEU A 201 -16.05 -17.28 0.23
N PRO A 202 -17.06 -18.18 0.29
CA PRO A 202 -16.83 -19.61 0.13
C PRO A 202 -16.57 -19.99 -1.34
N TYR A 203 -15.66 -20.94 -1.52
CA TYR A 203 -15.27 -21.54 -2.79
C TYR A 203 -15.10 -23.06 -2.63
N ASP A 204 -15.48 -23.81 -3.66
CA ASP A 204 -15.08 -25.21 -3.82
C ASP A 204 -13.81 -25.29 -4.67
N LEU A 205 -12.84 -26.12 -4.28
CA LEU A 205 -11.65 -26.40 -5.09
C LEU A 205 -11.91 -27.60 -6.00
N LEU A 206 -11.78 -27.43 -7.31
CA LEU A 206 -11.91 -28.49 -8.30
C LEU A 206 -10.55 -28.76 -8.96
N ASP A 207 -10.24 -30.02 -9.24
CA ASP A 207 -9.07 -30.39 -10.04
C ASP A 207 -9.26 -30.12 -11.55
N GLU A 208 -8.25 -30.45 -12.36
CA GLU A 208 -8.27 -30.27 -13.81
C GLU A 208 -9.39 -31.04 -14.53
N HIS A 209 -9.93 -32.09 -13.90
CA HIS A 209 -11.05 -32.89 -14.41
C HIS A 209 -12.41 -32.42 -13.86
N GLY A 210 -12.42 -31.33 -13.08
CA GLY A 210 -13.63 -30.78 -12.47
C GLY A 210 -14.12 -31.53 -11.24
N LYS A 211 -13.32 -32.46 -10.69
CA LYS A 211 -13.66 -33.19 -9.47
C LYS A 211 -13.32 -32.36 -8.24
N LYS A 212 -14.24 -32.31 -7.28
CA LYS A 212 -14.06 -31.58 -6.02
C LYS A 212 -12.94 -32.20 -5.18
N SER A 213 -11.97 -31.38 -4.81
CA SER A 213 -10.88 -31.73 -3.89
C SER A 213 -11.39 -31.78 -2.44
N SER A 214 -10.77 -32.64 -1.62
CA SER A 214 -11.07 -32.69 -0.19
C SER A 214 -10.36 -31.54 0.51
N MET A 215 -11.12 -30.64 1.14
CA MET A 215 -10.63 -29.46 1.86
C MET A 215 -11.25 -29.42 3.26
N PRO A 216 -10.57 -28.85 4.28
CA PRO A 216 -11.14 -28.72 5.63
C PRO A 216 -12.40 -27.83 5.72
N GLY A 217 -12.68 -27.05 4.67
CA GLY A 217 -13.84 -26.18 4.56
C GLY A 217 -13.78 -25.33 3.29
N GLN A 218 -14.69 -24.37 3.14
CA GLN A 218 -14.92 -23.64 1.87
C GLN A 218 -14.23 -22.26 1.81
N TYR A 219 -13.65 -21.75 2.88
CA TYR A 219 -13.04 -20.40 2.90
C TYR A 219 -11.57 -20.40 2.49
N LEU A 220 -11.30 -20.90 1.28
CA LEU A 220 -9.97 -21.28 0.78
C LEU A 220 -8.96 -20.12 0.63
N LEU A 221 -9.45 -18.88 0.62
CA LEU A 221 -8.67 -17.66 0.43
C LEU A 221 -8.71 -16.73 1.65
N SER A 222 -9.16 -17.22 2.80
CA SER A 222 -9.39 -16.39 4.00
C SER A 222 -8.28 -16.57 5.04
N PRO A 223 -7.25 -15.70 5.08
CA PRO A 223 -6.23 -15.79 6.10
C PRO A 223 -6.76 -15.36 7.48
N LYS A 224 -6.27 -16.01 8.54
CA LYS A 224 -6.36 -15.55 9.93
C LYS A 224 -5.70 -14.16 10.08
N ASP A 225 -5.94 -13.48 11.19
CA ASP A 225 -5.31 -12.18 11.45
C ASP A 225 -3.84 -12.36 11.86
N LEU A 226 -2.98 -11.38 11.57
CA LEU A 226 -1.59 -11.36 12.00
C LEU A 226 -1.49 -11.00 13.48
N CYS A 227 -0.66 -11.74 14.21
CA CYS A 227 -0.14 -11.33 15.51
C CYS A 227 1.37 -11.61 15.60
N GLY A 228 2.15 -10.54 15.58
CA GLY A 228 3.61 -10.54 15.59
C GLY A 228 4.24 -10.19 16.93
N ILE A 229 3.46 -10.14 18.02
CA ILE A 229 3.95 -9.68 19.33
C ILE A 229 5.12 -10.50 19.88
N ASP A 230 5.17 -11.80 19.55
CA ASP A 230 6.28 -12.69 19.91
C ASP A 230 7.58 -12.42 19.14
N TYR A 231 7.51 -11.60 18.09
CA TYR A 231 8.60 -11.37 17.13
C TYR A 231 9.18 -9.96 17.21
N ILE A 232 8.82 -9.15 18.20
CA ILE A 232 9.31 -7.76 18.36
C ILE A 232 10.85 -7.72 18.30
N LYS A 233 11.51 -8.53 19.13
CA LYS A 233 12.97 -8.63 19.16
C LYS A 233 13.56 -9.02 17.80
N ALA A 234 13.07 -10.10 17.21
CA ALA A 234 13.59 -10.63 15.96
C ALA A 234 13.40 -9.65 14.78
N LEU A 235 12.26 -8.95 14.72
CA LEU A 235 11.98 -7.92 13.72
C LEU A 235 12.85 -6.68 13.92
N ALA A 236 13.02 -6.21 15.16
CA ALA A 236 13.91 -5.09 15.47
C ALA A 236 15.37 -5.41 15.14
N GLU A 237 15.82 -6.65 15.40
CA GLU A 237 17.14 -7.16 15.02
C GLU A 237 17.33 -7.28 13.51
N ALA A 238 16.26 -7.60 12.78
CA ALA A 238 16.23 -7.59 11.32
C ALA A 238 16.19 -6.19 10.68
N GLY A 239 16.20 -5.12 11.47
CA GLY A 239 16.23 -3.75 10.95
C GLY A 239 14.85 -3.13 10.67
N VAL A 240 13.77 -3.73 11.18
CA VAL A 240 12.46 -3.07 11.21
C VAL A 240 12.54 -1.87 12.15
N TYR A 241 12.23 -0.68 11.62
CA TYR A 241 12.13 0.56 12.36
C TYR A 241 10.70 0.79 12.88
N SER A 242 9.71 0.64 12.00
CA SER A 242 8.29 0.91 12.32
C SER A 242 7.43 -0.36 12.36
N PHE A 243 6.80 -0.57 13.51
CA PHE A 243 5.88 -1.66 13.81
C PHE A 243 4.45 -1.22 13.50
N LYS A 244 3.93 -1.62 12.34
CA LYS A 244 2.63 -1.14 11.85
C LYS A 244 1.46 -2.03 12.26
N ILE A 245 0.47 -1.45 12.91
CA ILE A 245 -0.82 -2.10 13.21
C ILE A 245 -1.79 -1.84 12.05
N GLU A 246 -2.54 -2.84 11.60
CA GLU A 246 -3.72 -2.65 10.74
C GLU A 246 -5.01 -2.65 11.56
N GLY A 247 -5.89 -1.70 11.26
CA GLY A 247 -7.19 -1.56 11.89
C GLY A 247 -7.89 -0.23 11.62
N ARG A 248 -7.72 0.46 10.48
CA ARG A 248 -8.35 1.80 10.29
C ARG A 248 -9.88 1.82 10.41
N MET A 249 -10.54 0.68 10.18
CA MET A 249 -11.99 0.50 10.34
C MET A 249 -12.39 -0.14 11.68
N LYS A 250 -11.44 -0.35 12.60
CA LYS A 250 -11.68 -0.95 13.91
C LYS A 250 -12.08 0.12 14.91
N GLN A 251 -12.67 -0.31 16.02
CA GLN A 251 -13.14 0.55 17.10
C GLN A 251 -11.97 1.05 17.96
N LYS A 252 -12.24 2.09 18.77
CA LYS A 252 -11.27 2.69 19.71
C LYS A 252 -10.61 1.64 20.59
N GLU A 253 -11.40 0.74 21.21
CA GLU A 253 -10.88 -0.30 22.11
C GLU A 253 -9.85 -1.23 21.44
N TYR A 254 -10.04 -1.54 20.15
CA TYR A 254 -9.09 -2.36 19.40
C TYR A 254 -7.77 -1.61 19.23
N ALA A 255 -7.82 -0.36 18.77
CA ALA A 255 -6.63 0.44 18.53
C ALA A 255 -5.83 0.64 19.83
N THR A 256 -6.49 1.11 20.89
CA THR A 256 -5.82 1.39 22.17
C THR A 256 -5.31 0.11 22.84
N GLY A 257 -6.12 -0.95 22.86
CA GLY A 257 -5.75 -2.22 23.48
C GLY A 257 -4.55 -2.89 22.81
N VAL A 258 -4.49 -2.86 21.46
CA VAL A 258 -3.34 -3.38 20.72
C VAL A 258 -2.12 -2.50 20.96
N VAL A 259 -2.25 -1.17 20.87
CA VAL A 259 -1.13 -0.24 21.09
C VAL A 259 -0.50 -0.44 22.47
N SER A 260 -1.31 -0.41 23.54
CA SER A 260 -0.78 -0.54 24.91
C SER A 260 -0.09 -1.88 25.16
N LEU A 261 -0.59 -2.97 24.55
CA LEU A 261 0.05 -4.28 24.65
C LEU A 261 1.40 -4.30 23.92
N TYR A 262 1.45 -3.88 22.65
CA TYR A 262 2.72 -3.84 21.91
C TYR A 262 3.73 -2.89 22.56
N ARG A 263 3.30 -1.69 23.00
CA ARG A 263 4.14 -0.71 23.68
C ARG A 263 4.86 -1.31 24.89
N ARG A 264 4.12 -2.04 25.75
CA ARG A 264 4.69 -2.72 26.93
C ARG A 264 5.84 -3.68 26.58
N TYR A 265 5.67 -4.50 25.53
CA TYR A 265 6.70 -5.47 25.14
C TYR A 265 7.84 -4.81 24.36
N MET A 266 7.56 -3.75 23.60
CA MET A 266 8.59 -2.93 22.95
C MET A 266 9.45 -2.18 23.96
N ASP A 267 8.85 -1.56 24.99
CA ASP A 267 9.60 -0.87 26.07
C ASP A 267 10.49 -1.83 26.83
N ALA A 268 9.97 -3.00 27.18
CA ALA A 268 10.78 -4.04 27.80
C ALA A 268 12.01 -4.38 26.94
N TYR A 269 11.83 -4.58 25.63
CA TYR A 269 12.94 -4.84 24.71
C TYR A 269 13.95 -3.68 24.66
N LEU A 270 13.48 -2.43 24.59
CA LEU A 270 14.33 -1.23 24.56
C LEU A 270 15.13 -1.04 25.86
N GLU A 271 14.58 -1.46 26.99
CA GLU A 271 15.26 -1.51 28.29
C GLU A 271 16.21 -2.73 28.43
N GLY A 272 16.40 -3.52 27.37
CA GLY A 272 17.26 -4.70 27.37
C GLY A 272 16.64 -5.95 27.99
N ARG A 273 15.31 -5.97 28.18
CA ARG A 273 14.56 -7.10 28.74
C ARG A 273 13.85 -7.88 27.63
N ASP A 274 14.16 -9.17 27.50
CA ASP A 274 13.46 -10.07 26.58
C ASP A 274 12.31 -10.78 27.31
N LEU A 275 11.14 -10.15 27.35
CA LEU A 275 9.98 -10.66 28.08
C LEU A 275 9.13 -11.58 27.20
N PRO A 276 8.90 -12.85 27.59
CA PRO A 276 7.96 -13.70 26.88
C PRO A 276 6.52 -13.20 27.08
N VAL A 277 5.72 -13.29 26.00
CA VAL A 277 4.32 -12.85 26.05
C VAL A 277 3.49 -13.77 26.93
N SER A 278 2.91 -13.20 27.99
CA SER A 278 2.15 -13.94 29.00
C SER A 278 0.87 -14.56 28.42
N LYS A 279 0.39 -15.67 29.00
CA LYS A 279 -0.88 -16.29 28.58
C LYS A 279 -2.07 -15.32 28.72
N ALA A 280 -2.08 -14.50 29.77
CA ALA A 280 -3.12 -13.51 30.00
C ALA A 280 -3.12 -12.42 28.91
N ASP A 281 -1.94 -11.92 28.53
CA ASP A 281 -1.84 -10.91 27.47
C ASP A 281 -2.19 -11.49 26.09
N ARG A 282 -1.83 -12.75 25.81
CA ARG A 282 -2.27 -13.45 24.58
C ARG A 282 -3.78 -13.53 24.49
N GLN A 283 -4.44 -13.90 25.60
CA GLN A 283 -5.89 -13.94 25.66
C GLN A 283 -6.48 -12.55 25.46
N ARG A 284 -5.92 -11.52 26.10
CA ARG A 284 -6.36 -10.14 25.93
C ARG A 284 -6.26 -9.68 24.47
N ILE A 285 -5.18 -9.99 23.76
CA ILE A 285 -5.04 -9.69 22.32
C ILE A 285 -6.10 -10.42 21.50
N PHE A 286 -6.37 -11.68 21.82
CA PHE A 286 -7.42 -12.46 21.17
C PHE A 286 -8.80 -11.82 21.34
N ASP A 287 -9.11 -11.38 22.55
CA ASP A 287 -10.41 -10.80 22.93
C ASP A 287 -10.68 -9.43 22.29
N LEU A 288 -9.64 -8.68 21.91
CA LEU A 288 -9.75 -7.38 21.24
C LEU A 288 -10.39 -7.46 19.84
N GLY A 289 -10.41 -8.64 19.24
CA GLY A 289 -11.17 -8.91 18.02
C GLY A 289 -10.33 -9.40 16.86
N ASN A 290 -10.51 -10.66 16.49
CA ASN A 290 -9.77 -11.33 15.42
C ASN A 290 -10.71 -12.01 14.40
N ARG A 291 -10.15 -12.66 13.38
CA ARG A 291 -10.89 -13.43 12.37
C ARG A 291 -10.57 -14.92 12.47
N LYS A 292 -11.11 -15.58 13.50
CA LYS A 292 -10.96 -17.03 13.75
C LYS A 292 -9.51 -17.46 14.00
N GLY A 293 -8.84 -16.72 14.86
CA GLY A 293 -7.48 -16.98 15.32
C GLY A 293 -6.43 -16.05 14.72
N PHE A 294 -5.19 -16.32 15.11
CA PHE A 294 -4.01 -15.61 14.66
C PHE A 294 -3.07 -16.51 13.87
N THR A 295 -2.25 -15.87 13.06
CA THR A 295 -1.06 -16.42 12.43
C THR A 295 0.10 -15.46 12.62
N HIS A 296 1.32 -15.95 12.44
CA HIS A 296 2.54 -15.14 12.44
C HIS A 296 2.95 -14.74 11.01
N ALA A 297 2.00 -14.76 10.08
CA ALA A 297 2.22 -14.54 8.65
C ALA A 297 3.35 -15.43 8.14
N TYR A 298 4.35 -14.84 7.48
CA TYR A 298 5.44 -15.54 6.81
C TYR A 298 6.77 -15.40 7.56
N PHE A 299 6.76 -14.89 8.79
CA PHE A 299 7.97 -14.54 9.55
C PHE A 299 8.93 -15.72 9.74
N THR A 300 8.39 -16.91 10.02
CA THR A 300 9.18 -18.13 10.29
C THR A 300 8.86 -19.30 9.37
N ARG A 301 7.65 -19.36 8.81
CA ARG A 301 7.21 -20.43 7.91
C ARG A 301 6.56 -19.85 6.67
N GLN A 302 6.95 -20.34 5.51
CA GLN A 302 6.34 -19.94 4.25
C GLN A 302 5.13 -20.83 3.93
N ASN A 303 4.05 -20.20 3.47
CA ASN A 303 2.89 -20.87 2.87
C ASN A 303 2.19 -21.90 3.78
N ASP A 304 2.25 -21.73 5.11
CA ASP A 304 1.66 -22.67 6.06
C ASP A 304 0.13 -22.74 5.89
N PRO A 305 -0.48 -23.93 5.69
CA PRO A 305 -1.92 -24.07 5.56
C PRO A 305 -2.71 -23.56 6.77
N ASP A 306 -2.12 -23.54 7.98
CA ASP A 306 -2.77 -23.03 9.19
C ASP A 306 -2.96 -21.50 9.19
N MET A 307 -2.32 -20.80 8.24
CA MET A 307 -2.58 -19.38 8.03
C MET A 307 -4.00 -19.11 7.54
N ILE A 308 -4.67 -20.10 6.92
CA ILE A 308 -6.00 -19.97 6.35
C ILE A 308 -7.05 -20.47 7.33
N THR A 309 -8.12 -19.70 7.52
CA THR A 309 -9.35 -20.20 8.15
C THR A 309 -10.26 -20.80 7.08
N TYR A 310 -10.58 -22.09 7.23
CA TYR A 310 -11.48 -22.80 6.32
C TYR A 310 -12.96 -22.65 6.70
N THR A 311 -13.25 -21.91 7.77
CA THR A 311 -14.60 -21.62 8.26
C THR A 311 -14.98 -20.17 7.99
N LYS A 312 -16.27 -19.84 8.15
CA LYS A 312 -16.76 -18.48 7.89
C LYS A 312 -15.97 -17.48 8.73
N PRO A 313 -15.29 -16.50 8.10
CA PRO A 313 -14.60 -15.45 8.83
C PRO A 313 -15.67 -14.59 9.51
N SER A 314 -15.75 -14.68 10.83
CA SER A 314 -16.53 -13.78 11.68
C SER A 314 -15.58 -13.08 12.64
N HIS A 315 -15.93 -11.85 13.02
CA HIS A 315 -15.24 -11.17 14.11
C HIS A 315 -15.72 -11.78 15.43
N GLU A 316 -14.83 -12.45 16.15
CA GLU A 316 -15.07 -12.85 17.54
C GLU A 316 -14.55 -11.72 18.42
N LYS A 317 -15.44 -11.11 19.22
CA LYS A 317 -15.10 -10.12 20.24
C LYS A 317 -15.71 -10.60 21.55
N ALA A 318 -14.94 -10.54 22.64
CA ALA A 318 -15.50 -10.68 23.98
C ALA A 318 -15.95 -9.30 24.48
N ASP A 319 -16.98 -9.23 25.33
CA ASP A 319 -17.36 -7.99 26.02
C ASP A 319 -16.24 -7.60 26.99
N LEU A 320 -15.29 -6.81 26.49
CA LEU A 320 -14.18 -6.30 27.27
C LEU A 320 -14.62 -5.06 28.03
N ALA A 321 -14.53 -5.12 29.36
CA ALA A 321 -14.54 -3.92 30.20
C ALA A 321 -13.25 -3.14 29.90
N THR A 322 -13.36 -2.01 29.21
CA THR A 322 -12.22 -1.17 28.88
C THR A 322 -11.94 -0.17 29.99
N THR A 323 -10.71 -0.14 30.47
CA THR A 323 -10.13 1.06 31.06
C THR A 323 -9.83 2.02 29.90
N GLU A 324 -10.45 3.20 29.92
CA GLU A 324 -10.07 4.25 28.97
C GLU A 324 -8.62 4.65 29.23
N PRO A 325 -7.79 4.82 28.18
CA PRO A 325 -6.48 5.43 28.34
C PRO A 325 -6.67 6.78 29.01
N VAL A 326 -5.93 7.02 30.10
CA VAL A 326 -5.91 8.35 30.71
C VAL A 326 -5.06 9.22 29.80
N ALA A 327 -5.65 10.27 29.24
CA ALA A 327 -4.92 11.20 28.39
C ALA A 327 -3.67 11.70 29.12
N GLU A 328 -2.51 11.51 28.50
CA GLU A 328 -1.26 12.01 29.04
C GLU A 328 -1.35 13.55 29.06
N LYS A 329 -1.05 14.18 30.18
CA LYS A 329 -1.04 15.65 30.27
C LYS A 329 0.38 16.15 30.37
N LEU A 330 0.68 17.19 29.60
CA LEU A 330 1.96 17.88 29.61
C LEU A 330 2.15 18.62 30.94
N GLY A 331 3.23 18.30 31.64
CA GLY A 331 3.62 18.99 32.86
C GLY A 331 4.06 20.42 32.60
N VAL A 332 3.50 21.39 33.34
CA VAL A 332 3.88 22.81 33.28
C VAL A 332 4.22 23.35 34.66
N SER A 333 5.05 24.39 34.68
CA SER A 333 5.44 25.14 35.87
C SER A 333 4.74 26.49 35.89
N GLY A 334 4.28 26.96 37.05
CA GLY A 334 3.51 28.20 37.17
C GLY A 334 4.00 29.13 38.28
N ARG A 335 3.93 30.45 38.04
CA ARG A 335 4.12 31.48 39.08
C ARG A 335 3.01 32.52 39.01
N CYS A 336 2.25 32.68 40.08
CA CYS A 336 1.14 33.62 40.18
C CYS A 336 1.47 34.74 41.17
N TYR A 337 1.22 36.00 40.78
CA TYR A 337 1.44 37.17 41.62
C TYR A 337 0.14 37.96 41.76
N LEU A 338 -0.26 38.20 43.01
CA LEU A 338 -1.50 38.88 43.38
C LEU A 338 -1.17 39.98 44.41
N GLN A 339 -0.88 41.17 43.89
CA GLN A 339 -0.49 42.35 44.68
C GLN A 339 -1.54 43.46 44.53
N ILE A 340 -1.98 44.04 45.65
CA ILE A 340 -3.05 45.03 45.70
C ILE A 340 -2.65 46.27 44.87
N GLY A 341 -3.55 46.74 44.02
CA GLY A 341 -3.32 47.87 43.12
C GLY A 341 -2.53 47.53 41.85
N CYS A 342 -2.08 46.28 41.70
CA CYS A 342 -1.45 45.79 40.47
C CYS A 342 -2.36 44.79 39.74
N PRO A 343 -2.26 44.68 38.40
CA PRO A 343 -2.88 43.59 37.65
C PRO A 343 -2.40 42.22 38.15
N ALA A 344 -3.33 41.28 38.31
CA ALA A 344 -2.99 39.89 38.58
C ALA A 344 -2.09 39.35 37.47
N ARG A 345 -1.03 38.61 37.82
CA ARG A 345 -0.03 38.13 36.85
C ARG A 345 0.15 36.63 36.99
N LEU A 346 0.15 35.92 35.87
CA LEU A 346 0.42 34.49 35.82
C LEU A 346 1.47 34.21 34.74
N CYS A 347 2.59 33.64 35.17
CA CYS A 347 3.62 33.11 34.28
C CYS A 347 3.47 31.58 34.23
N VAL A 348 3.45 31.01 33.03
CA VAL A 348 3.42 29.55 32.84
C VAL A 348 4.51 29.17 31.86
N SER A 349 5.27 28.15 32.19
CA SER A 349 6.34 27.61 31.34
C SER A 349 6.20 26.11 31.13
N TYR A 350 6.56 25.69 29.93
CA TYR A 350 6.67 24.30 29.50
C TYR A 350 8.08 24.04 29.00
N GLN A 351 8.64 22.90 29.36
CA GLN A 351 9.89 22.42 28.79
C GLN A 351 9.88 20.90 28.68
N ASP A 352 10.28 20.39 27.53
CA ASP A 352 10.67 19.00 27.34
C ASP A 352 12.11 18.93 26.78
N GLY A 353 12.62 17.72 26.53
CA GLY A 353 13.98 17.54 26.01
C GLY A 353 14.27 18.19 24.65
N LYS A 354 13.27 18.77 23.97
CA LYS A 354 13.37 19.36 22.62
C LYS A 354 12.78 20.77 22.52
N ARG A 355 11.81 21.14 23.36
CA ARG A 355 10.98 22.36 23.24
C ARG A 355 10.95 23.09 24.57
N ALA A 356 10.91 24.42 24.51
CA ALA A 356 10.69 25.28 25.67
C ALA A 356 9.77 26.44 25.27
N ALA A 357 8.78 26.73 26.09
CA ALA A 357 7.85 27.84 25.91
C ALA A 357 7.55 28.48 27.28
N SER A 358 7.36 29.79 27.30
CA SER A 358 7.01 30.52 28.51
C SER A 358 6.19 31.74 28.12
N VAL A 359 5.05 31.89 28.78
CA VAL A 359 4.14 33.02 28.58
C VAL A 359 3.90 33.74 29.89
N GLU A 360 3.61 35.03 29.76
CA GLU A 360 3.16 35.88 30.85
C GLU A 360 1.83 36.53 30.44
N VAL A 361 0.83 36.41 31.31
CA VAL A 361 -0.50 36.98 31.09
C VAL A 361 -0.89 37.82 32.29
N PHE A 362 -1.55 38.95 32.01
CA PHE A 362 -2.09 39.87 33.01
C PHE A 362 -3.62 39.79 33.03
N GLY A 363 -4.20 39.85 34.22
CA GLY A 363 -5.64 39.92 34.46
C GLY A 363 -6.07 41.27 35.04
N ASP A 364 -7.21 41.26 35.74
CA ASP A 364 -7.73 42.45 36.41
C ASP A 364 -6.83 42.90 37.58
N VAL A 365 -6.98 44.17 37.97
CA VAL A 365 -6.31 44.74 39.15
C VAL A 365 -6.80 44.05 40.42
N VAL A 366 -5.86 43.64 41.27
CA VAL A 366 -6.17 43.04 42.57
C VAL A 366 -6.61 44.14 43.53
N GLU A 367 -7.76 43.95 44.17
CA GLU A 367 -8.35 44.93 45.07
C GLU A 367 -8.09 44.59 46.54
N THR A 368 -8.30 45.54 47.45
CA THR A 368 -8.33 45.27 48.88
C THR A 368 -9.66 44.64 49.28
N ALA A 369 -9.62 43.56 50.05
CA ALA A 369 -10.80 42.82 50.48
C ALA A 369 -11.71 43.64 51.43
N GLY A 370 -12.98 43.79 51.07
CA GLY A 370 -13.97 44.48 51.92
C GLY A 370 -14.53 43.64 53.09
N LYS A 371 -14.45 42.31 53.03
CA LYS A 371 -14.88 41.39 54.11
C LYS A 371 -13.97 40.18 54.25
N THR A 372 -13.86 39.38 53.19
CA THR A 372 -13.09 38.13 53.21
C THR A 372 -12.02 38.18 52.11
N PRO A 373 -10.72 38.21 52.46
CA PRO A 373 -9.66 38.12 51.47
C PRO A 373 -9.61 36.74 50.82
N ILE A 374 -9.05 36.66 49.62
CA ILE A 374 -8.77 35.36 48.98
C ILE A 374 -7.60 34.68 49.69
N THR A 375 -7.60 33.35 49.73
CA THR A 375 -6.49 32.56 50.30
C THR A 375 -5.65 31.92 49.20
N GLU A 376 -4.39 31.61 49.51
CA GLU A 376 -3.49 30.92 48.58
C GLU A 376 -4.07 29.58 48.11
N GLU A 377 -4.64 28.80 49.03
CA GLU A 377 -5.29 27.51 48.74
C GLU A 377 -6.46 27.67 47.74
N GLN A 378 -7.26 28.73 47.86
CA GLN A 378 -8.34 29.01 46.92
C GLN A 378 -7.80 29.30 45.52
N VAL A 379 -6.72 30.07 45.43
CA VAL A 379 -6.06 30.39 44.15
C VAL A 379 -5.48 29.12 43.53
N GLU A 380 -4.77 28.31 44.32
CA GLU A 380 -4.12 27.07 43.89
C GLU A 380 -5.14 26.09 43.29
N VAL A 381 -6.26 25.84 43.99
CA VAL A 381 -7.33 24.93 43.51
C VAL A 381 -7.91 25.41 42.17
N LYS A 382 -8.03 26.73 41.95
CA LYS A 382 -8.52 27.27 40.68
C LYS A 382 -7.50 27.15 39.56
N LEU A 383 -6.24 27.45 39.84
CA LEU A 383 -5.15 27.38 38.86
C LEU A 383 -4.86 25.92 38.43
N LYS A 384 -4.87 24.97 39.38
CA LYS A 384 -4.67 23.53 39.09
C LYS A 384 -5.85 22.88 38.37
N LYS A 385 -7.02 23.52 38.30
CA LYS A 385 -8.19 22.99 37.58
C LYS A 385 -8.05 23.18 36.07
N THR A 386 -7.15 22.42 35.45
CA THR A 386 -6.81 22.56 34.03
C THR A 386 -7.89 22.03 33.08
N GLY A 387 -8.76 21.12 33.53
CA GLY A 387 -9.93 20.68 32.75
C GLY A 387 -9.52 19.96 31.46
N ASN A 388 -10.05 20.41 30.31
CA ASN A 388 -9.80 19.82 28.99
C ASN A 388 -8.52 20.30 28.31
N THR A 389 -7.72 21.16 28.96
CA THR A 389 -6.43 21.55 28.40
C THR A 389 -5.45 20.37 28.44
N PRO A 390 -4.47 20.32 27.52
CA PRO A 390 -3.44 19.27 27.51
C PRO A 390 -2.47 19.37 28.71
N PHE A 391 -2.57 20.39 29.55
CA PHE A 391 -1.60 20.67 30.62
C PHE A 391 -2.04 20.20 32.00
N THR A 392 -1.06 19.89 32.84
CA THR A 392 -1.18 19.74 34.29
C THR A 392 -0.03 20.47 34.97
N PHE A 393 -0.27 21.11 36.12
CA PHE A 393 0.81 21.77 36.86
C PHE A 393 1.64 20.75 37.62
N LEU A 394 2.96 20.73 37.38
CA LEU A 394 3.94 19.97 38.18
C LEU A 394 4.30 20.76 39.43
N ASP A 395 4.52 22.06 39.26
CA ASP A 395 4.82 23.03 40.31
C ASP A 395 4.04 24.34 40.06
N LEU A 396 3.64 24.98 41.15
CA LEU A 396 2.90 26.25 41.12
C LEU A 396 3.27 27.06 42.36
N GLU A 397 3.91 28.20 42.16
CA GLU A 397 4.26 29.15 43.21
C GLU A 397 3.26 30.31 43.19
N ILE A 398 2.74 30.70 44.37
CA ILE A 398 1.75 31.77 44.48
C ILE A 398 2.28 32.83 45.47
N THR A 399 2.47 34.04 44.98
CA THR A 399 2.78 35.22 45.80
C THR A 399 1.51 36.05 45.99
N LEU A 400 0.97 36.05 47.21
CA LEU A 400 -0.29 36.70 47.56
C LEU A 400 -0.09 37.76 48.66
N GLU A 401 -0.47 39.01 48.38
CA GLU A 401 -0.45 40.08 49.38
C GLU A 401 -1.59 39.93 50.40
N SER A 402 -1.29 40.18 51.67
CA SER A 402 -2.29 40.11 52.75
C SER A 402 -3.43 41.11 52.52
N GLY A 403 -4.66 40.60 52.55
CA GLY A 403 -5.85 41.43 52.31
C GLY A 403 -6.25 41.57 50.84
N ALA A 404 -5.58 40.88 49.91
CA ALA A 404 -5.94 40.87 48.50
C ALA A 404 -7.33 40.25 48.25
N PHE A 405 -8.01 40.75 47.22
CA PHE A 405 -9.28 40.25 46.70
C PHE A 405 -9.26 40.26 45.17
N LEU A 406 -9.64 39.12 44.59
CA LEU A 406 -9.91 39.00 43.17
C LEU A 406 -11.04 37.98 42.95
N PRO A 407 -12.08 38.29 42.16
CA PRO A 407 -13.15 37.33 41.91
C PRO A 407 -12.61 36.02 41.30
N MET A 408 -13.07 34.87 41.79
CA MET A 408 -12.63 33.55 41.31
C MET A 408 -12.83 33.34 39.79
N GLY A 409 -13.81 34.03 39.19
CA GLY A 409 -14.01 34.05 37.74
C GLY A 409 -12.81 34.60 36.97
N ARG A 410 -12.13 35.61 37.52
CA ARG A 410 -10.95 36.24 36.92
C ARG A 410 -9.69 35.39 37.06
N ILE A 411 -9.55 34.66 38.16
CA ILE A 411 -8.49 33.65 38.31
C ILE A 411 -8.67 32.51 37.28
N ASN A 412 -9.92 32.08 37.03
CA ASN A 412 -10.19 31.10 35.97
C ASN A 412 -9.88 31.66 34.57
N GLU A 413 -10.10 32.95 34.36
CA GLU A 413 -9.84 33.63 33.08
C GLU A 413 -8.34 33.76 32.81
N ILE A 414 -7.55 34.29 33.76
CA ILE A 414 -6.09 34.39 33.61
C ILE A 414 -5.44 33.02 33.41
N ARG A 415 -5.93 31.97 34.09
CA ARG A 415 -5.50 30.58 33.86
C ARG A 415 -5.74 30.13 32.42
N ARG A 416 -6.96 30.32 31.91
CA ARG A 416 -7.31 29.92 30.53
C ARG A 416 -6.43 30.66 29.52
N ASN A 417 -6.36 31.98 29.64
CA ASN A 417 -5.56 32.81 28.74
C ASN A 417 -4.07 32.41 28.77
N ALA A 418 -3.51 32.10 29.94
CA ALA A 418 -2.13 31.64 30.05
C ALA A 418 -1.89 30.25 29.43
N LEU A 419 -2.79 29.29 29.67
CA LEU A 419 -2.66 27.96 29.08
C LEU A 419 -2.89 27.98 27.56
N ASP A 420 -3.82 28.80 27.07
CA ASP A 420 -4.08 28.97 25.64
C ASP A 420 -2.90 29.66 24.94
N ALA A 421 -2.36 30.73 25.54
CA ALA A 421 -1.17 31.40 25.01
C ALA A 421 0.07 30.48 25.01
N LEU A 422 0.23 29.66 26.05
CA LEU A 422 1.31 28.68 26.11
C LEU A 422 1.18 27.64 24.99
N LEU A 423 -0.03 27.13 24.76
CA LEU A 423 -0.30 26.19 23.68
C LEU A 423 0.07 26.79 22.32
N GLU A 424 -0.37 28.01 22.03
CA GLU A 424 -0.01 28.70 20.79
C GLU A 424 1.50 28.87 20.63
N GLN A 425 2.22 29.17 21.72
CA GLN A 425 3.67 29.34 21.67
C GLN A 425 4.40 28.02 21.41
N ILE A 426 3.93 26.91 22.00
CA ILE A 426 4.44 25.56 21.73
C ILE A 426 4.19 25.19 20.26
N GLU A 427 3.00 25.47 19.74
CA GLU A 427 2.66 25.20 18.33
C GLU A 427 3.51 26.03 17.36
N LYS A 428 3.75 27.33 17.64
CA LYS A 428 4.63 28.19 16.83
C LYS A 428 6.10 27.77 16.85
N GLY A 429 6.54 27.05 17.87
CA GLY A 429 7.89 26.51 18.02
C GLY A 429 8.15 25.20 17.27
N SER A 430 7.10 24.57 16.71
CA SER A 430 7.25 23.44 15.80
C SER A 430 7.92 23.91 14.51
N GLY A 431 8.95 23.20 14.05
CA GLY A 431 9.92 23.70 13.07
C GLY A 431 9.31 24.31 11.81
N LYS A 432 9.94 25.38 11.28
CA LYS A 432 9.53 25.99 10.01
C LYS A 432 9.78 25.01 8.87
N ARG A 433 8.73 24.67 8.13
CA ARG A 433 8.81 23.95 6.84
C ARG A 433 9.06 24.94 5.70
N GLU A 434 9.78 24.50 4.69
CA GLU A 434 9.84 25.18 3.40
C GLU A 434 8.45 25.26 2.79
N PRO A 435 8.07 26.39 2.16
CA PRO A 435 6.75 26.52 1.54
C PRO A 435 6.58 25.51 0.40
N ALA A 436 5.34 25.08 0.19
CA ALA A 436 5.01 24.28 -1.00
C ALA A 436 5.33 25.06 -2.27
N LEU A 437 5.95 24.40 -3.25
CA LEU A 437 6.27 25.02 -4.54
C LEU A 437 5.00 25.18 -5.38
N ASP A 438 5.00 26.16 -6.28
CA ASP A 438 3.85 26.47 -7.11
C ASP A 438 3.49 25.30 -8.04
N PHE A 439 2.20 24.97 -8.08
CA PHE A 439 1.73 23.84 -8.86
C PHE A 439 1.63 24.16 -10.34
N GLU A 440 2.34 23.38 -11.14
CA GLU A 440 2.22 23.40 -12.59
C GLU A 440 1.38 22.21 -13.05
N LYS A 441 0.23 22.52 -13.66
CA LYS A 441 -0.60 21.51 -14.31
C LYS A 441 0.12 20.97 -15.53
N LEU A 442 0.07 19.66 -15.73
CA LEU A 442 0.55 19.09 -16.98
C LEU A 442 -0.42 19.45 -18.11
N GLU A 443 0.13 19.95 -19.21
CA GLU A 443 -0.62 20.05 -20.46
C GLU A 443 -0.87 18.64 -20.98
N MET A 444 -2.14 18.34 -21.24
CA MET A 444 -2.53 17.02 -21.72
C MET A 444 -2.29 16.97 -23.23
N GLU A 445 -1.35 16.13 -23.67
CA GLU A 445 -1.16 15.88 -25.10
C GLU A 445 -2.42 15.22 -25.68
N GLU A 446 -2.95 15.77 -26.76
CA GLU A 446 -4.01 15.11 -27.50
C GLU A 446 -3.47 13.83 -28.14
N ASN A 447 -4.22 12.73 -28.02
CA ASN A 447 -3.90 11.50 -28.75
C ASN A 447 -3.97 11.79 -30.26
N GLY A 448 -2.81 11.86 -30.92
CA GLY A 448 -2.71 12.13 -32.35
C GLY A 448 -3.39 11.04 -33.21
N GLN A 449 -3.82 11.40 -34.43
CA GLN A 449 -4.32 10.42 -35.39
C GLN A 449 -3.19 9.57 -35.99
N LYS A 450 -3.42 8.25 -36.00
CA LYS A 450 -2.64 7.18 -36.66
C LYS A 450 -1.18 7.06 -36.23
N ALA A 451 -0.96 6.49 -35.05
CA ALA A 451 0.12 5.52 -34.94
C ALA A 451 -0.27 4.27 -35.74
N ASP A 452 0.69 3.65 -36.41
CA ASP A 452 0.50 2.38 -37.10
C ASP A 452 0.42 1.24 -36.06
N ALA A 453 -0.51 1.36 -35.10
CA ALA A 453 -0.66 0.43 -33.98
C ALA A 453 -0.90 -1.01 -34.45
N LEU A 454 -1.43 -1.14 -35.66
CA LEU A 454 -1.61 -2.40 -36.38
C LEU A 454 -0.29 -3.07 -36.76
N LEU A 455 0.80 -2.29 -36.90
CA LEU A 455 2.14 -2.83 -37.07
C LEU A 455 2.76 -3.39 -35.80
N HIS A 456 2.19 -3.15 -34.62
CA HIS A 456 2.82 -3.50 -33.35
C HIS A 456 1.93 -4.44 -32.53
N LEU A 457 1.61 -5.60 -33.08
CA LEU A 457 0.95 -6.67 -32.33
C LEU A 457 1.97 -7.46 -31.50
N LEU A 458 1.83 -7.36 -30.18
CA LEU A 458 2.53 -8.17 -29.19
C LEU A 458 1.62 -9.32 -28.74
N VAL A 459 2.11 -10.56 -28.80
CA VAL A 459 1.40 -11.71 -28.22
C VAL A 459 2.24 -12.34 -27.14
N THR A 460 1.62 -12.77 -26.03
CA THR A 460 2.31 -13.58 -25.02
C THR A 460 1.86 -15.03 -25.13
N CYS A 461 2.81 -15.95 -25.03
CA CYS A 461 2.58 -17.40 -25.20
C CYS A 461 3.05 -18.16 -23.95
N GLN A 462 2.30 -19.18 -23.55
CA GLN A 462 2.62 -20.10 -22.47
C GLN A 462 3.08 -21.48 -22.96
N THR A 463 2.73 -21.85 -24.20
CA THR A 463 3.02 -23.19 -24.75
C THR A 463 3.84 -23.11 -26.03
N LYS A 464 4.55 -24.20 -26.34
CA LYS A 464 5.35 -24.31 -27.56
C LYS A 464 4.50 -24.16 -28.82
N ASP A 465 3.29 -24.70 -28.82
CA ASP A 465 2.39 -24.65 -29.98
C ASP A 465 1.89 -23.23 -30.26
N GLN A 466 1.61 -22.46 -29.20
CA GLN A 466 1.29 -21.03 -29.31
C GLN A 466 2.49 -20.25 -29.86
N TYR A 467 3.70 -20.50 -29.36
CA TYR A 467 4.93 -19.87 -29.86
C TYR A 467 5.17 -20.18 -31.35
N VAL A 468 5.04 -21.43 -31.77
CA VAL A 468 5.20 -21.81 -33.19
C VAL A 468 4.17 -21.11 -34.07
N LEU A 469 2.92 -21.01 -33.63
CA LEU A 469 1.90 -20.25 -34.37
C LEU A 469 2.25 -18.76 -34.46
N ALA A 470 2.71 -18.15 -33.36
CA ALA A 470 3.11 -16.75 -33.33
C ALA A 470 4.30 -16.44 -34.26
N LEU A 471 5.23 -17.38 -34.43
CA LEU A 471 6.33 -17.27 -35.39
C LEU A 471 5.85 -17.22 -36.84
N GLU A 472 4.84 -18.03 -37.16
CA GLU A 472 4.33 -18.20 -38.52
C GLU A 472 3.33 -17.11 -38.92
N ASP A 473 2.67 -16.46 -37.95
CA ASP A 473 1.67 -15.43 -38.18
C ASP A 473 2.32 -14.09 -38.62
N ASN A 474 1.84 -13.49 -39.71
CA ASN A 474 2.43 -12.28 -40.29
C ASN A 474 2.10 -11.00 -39.51
N LEU A 475 1.01 -10.99 -38.74
CA LEU A 475 0.54 -9.84 -37.97
C LEU A 475 1.34 -9.69 -36.68
N VAL A 476 1.70 -10.81 -36.05
CA VAL A 476 2.51 -10.82 -34.83
C VAL A 476 3.90 -10.23 -35.14
N LYS A 477 4.32 -9.20 -34.41
CA LYS A 477 5.68 -8.65 -34.48
C LYS A 477 6.53 -8.99 -33.28
N THR A 478 5.92 -8.96 -32.10
CA THR A 478 6.61 -9.16 -30.83
C THR A 478 6.02 -10.38 -30.11
N ILE A 479 6.88 -11.29 -29.66
CA ILE A 479 6.49 -12.49 -28.93
C ILE A 479 7.04 -12.40 -27.51
N GLY A 480 6.14 -12.37 -26.53
CA GLY A 480 6.48 -12.42 -25.11
C GLY A 480 6.42 -13.84 -24.57
N LEU A 481 7.48 -14.31 -23.90
CA LEU A 481 7.50 -15.61 -23.22
C LEU A 481 7.83 -15.46 -21.73
N PRO A 482 7.05 -16.09 -20.82
CA PRO A 482 7.35 -16.05 -19.39
C PRO A 482 8.61 -16.83 -19.07
N LEU A 483 9.34 -16.37 -18.05
CA LEU A 483 10.54 -17.07 -17.57
C LEU A 483 10.29 -18.57 -17.28
N ALA A 484 9.10 -18.92 -16.81
CA ALA A 484 8.71 -20.32 -16.61
C ALA A 484 8.74 -21.18 -17.88
N PHE A 485 8.52 -20.59 -19.07
CA PHE A 485 8.61 -21.25 -20.38
C PHE A 485 10.00 -21.83 -20.64
N PHE A 486 11.04 -21.15 -20.13
CA PHE A 486 12.44 -21.53 -20.31
C PHE A 486 12.97 -22.38 -19.16
N ILE A 487 12.43 -22.22 -17.95
CA ILE A 487 12.86 -22.99 -16.77
C ILE A 487 12.29 -24.41 -16.78
N TRP A 488 11.12 -24.63 -17.38
CA TRP A 488 10.42 -25.92 -17.35
C TRP A 488 10.29 -26.56 -18.72
N GLU A 489 10.33 -27.89 -18.72
CA GLU A 489 9.93 -28.75 -19.84
C GLU A 489 9.00 -29.82 -19.26
N GLN A 490 7.73 -29.82 -19.68
CA GLN A 490 6.69 -30.62 -19.04
C GLN A 490 6.66 -30.35 -17.51
N ASP A 491 6.75 -31.40 -16.69
CA ASP A 491 6.75 -31.31 -15.22
C ASP A 491 8.17 -31.30 -14.61
N LYS A 492 9.22 -31.03 -15.42
CA LYS A 492 10.61 -31.05 -14.96
C LYS A 492 11.29 -29.70 -15.10
N ARG A 493 12.00 -29.30 -14.04
CA ARG A 493 12.86 -28.12 -14.05
C ARG A 493 14.15 -28.43 -14.80
N LEU A 494 14.53 -27.56 -15.73
CA LEU A 494 15.74 -27.68 -16.53
C LEU A 494 16.99 -27.24 -15.74
N SER A 495 18.15 -27.79 -16.11
CA SER A 495 19.46 -27.29 -15.70
C SER A 495 19.77 -25.95 -16.37
N LYS A 496 20.80 -25.24 -15.89
CA LYS A 496 21.26 -23.98 -16.51
C LYS A 496 21.61 -24.20 -17.99
N ASP A 497 22.37 -25.24 -18.31
CA ASP A 497 22.82 -25.52 -19.69
C ASP A 497 21.66 -25.89 -20.62
N ALA A 498 20.74 -26.74 -20.17
CA ALA A 498 19.55 -27.09 -20.95
C ALA A 498 18.63 -25.88 -21.17
N CYS A 499 18.56 -24.98 -20.19
CA CYS A 499 17.85 -23.71 -20.35
C CYS A 499 18.53 -22.81 -21.38
N LEU A 500 19.87 -22.67 -21.32
CA LEU A 500 20.64 -21.88 -22.28
C LEU A 500 20.45 -22.39 -23.72
N GLU A 501 20.51 -23.69 -23.95
CA GLU A 501 20.26 -24.30 -25.26
C GLU A 501 18.84 -23.98 -25.75
N LYS A 502 17.85 -24.11 -24.86
CA LYS A 502 16.45 -23.80 -25.17
C LYS A 502 16.25 -22.32 -25.50
N VAL A 503 16.84 -21.41 -24.72
CA VAL A 503 16.78 -19.95 -24.96
C VAL A 503 17.41 -19.62 -26.30
N THR A 504 18.62 -20.11 -26.57
CA THR A 504 19.35 -19.89 -27.81
C THR A 504 18.49 -20.28 -29.02
N ARG A 505 18.00 -21.52 -29.05
CA ARG A 505 17.16 -22.03 -30.14
C ARG A 505 15.88 -21.21 -30.33
N ILE A 506 15.21 -20.82 -29.25
CA ILE A 506 13.94 -20.08 -29.32
C ILE A 506 14.15 -18.64 -29.82
N CYS A 507 15.22 -17.98 -29.38
CA CYS A 507 15.51 -16.61 -29.81
C CYS A 507 15.98 -16.59 -31.28
N GLU A 508 16.90 -17.49 -31.67
CA GLU A 508 17.37 -17.62 -33.06
C GLU A 508 16.23 -17.87 -34.05
N ASN A 509 15.28 -18.74 -33.69
CA ASN A 509 14.11 -19.02 -34.53
C ASN A 509 13.20 -17.78 -34.68
N ALA A 510 13.05 -16.97 -33.63
CA ALA A 510 12.27 -15.74 -33.69
C ALA A 510 12.95 -14.69 -34.57
N HIS A 511 14.25 -14.47 -34.37
CA HIS A 511 15.03 -13.53 -35.16
C HIS A 511 15.13 -13.94 -36.63
N ALA A 512 15.28 -15.23 -36.93
CA ALA A 512 15.24 -15.76 -38.30
C ALA A 512 13.90 -15.51 -39.03
N LYS A 513 12.83 -15.23 -38.28
CA LYS A 513 11.49 -14.88 -38.79
C LYS A 513 11.20 -13.37 -38.70
N ASN A 514 12.20 -12.54 -38.39
CA ASN A 514 12.06 -11.11 -38.13
C ASN A 514 10.98 -10.82 -37.08
N LYS A 515 10.98 -11.59 -35.99
CA LYS A 515 10.14 -11.35 -34.81
C LYS A 515 11.01 -10.86 -33.67
N GLU A 516 10.52 -9.87 -32.94
CA GLU A 516 11.10 -9.49 -31.64
C GLU A 516 10.68 -10.48 -30.58
N ILE A 517 11.57 -10.77 -29.63
CA ILE A 517 11.32 -11.67 -28.52
C ILE A 517 11.59 -11.00 -27.18
N TYR A 518 10.60 -11.06 -26.29
CA TYR A 518 10.64 -10.43 -24.98
C TYR A 518 10.49 -11.48 -23.88
N LEU A 519 11.27 -11.33 -22.80
CA LEU A 519 11.12 -12.14 -21.61
C LEU A 519 10.14 -11.47 -20.64
N LEU A 520 9.05 -12.16 -20.28
CA LEU A 520 8.16 -11.72 -19.21
C LEU A 520 8.79 -12.12 -17.86
N MET A 521 9.13 -11.10 -17.08
CA MET A 521 9.66 -11.27 -15.74
C MET A 521 8.57 -11.77 -14.77
N PRO A 522 8.95 -12.46 -13.69
CA PRO A 522 8.00 -12.84 -12.65
C PRO A 522 7.25 -11.62 -12.10
N PRO A 523 5.92 -11.71 -11.90
CA PRO A 523 5.14 -10.59 -11.36
C PRO A 523 5.46 -10.29 -9.90
N ILE A 524 6.06 -11.24 -9.19
CA ILE A 524 6.60 -11.07 -7.84
C ILE A 524 8.07 -11.51 -7.89
N CYS A 525 8.99 -10.61 -7.56
CA CYS A 525 10.41 -10.91 -7.48
C CYS A 525 10.88 -10.78 -6.02
N ARG A 526 11.00 -11.89 -5.29
CA ARG A 526 11.67 -11.92 -3.99
C ARG A 526 13.13 -12.30 -4.17
N LYS A 527 13.84 -12.45 -3.05
CA LYS A 527 15.23 -12.94 -3.02
C LYS A 527 15.44 -14.17 -3.90
N LYS A 528 14.58 -15.18 -3.78
CA LYS A 528 14.74 -16.45 -4.52
C LYS A 528 14.70 -16.23 -6.03
N GLU A 529 13.79 -15.38 -6.50
CA GLU A 529 13.65 -15.04 -7.92
C GLU A 529 14.87 -14.26 -8.40
N THR A 530 15.28 -13.22 -7.68
CA THR A 530 16.42 -12.39 -8.08
C THR A 530 17.74 -13.16 -8.01
N ASP A 531 17.95 -14.02 -7.02
CA ASP A 531 19.10 -14.94 -6.96
C ASP A 531 19.16 -15.84 -8.20
N LEU A 532 18.02 -16.40 -8.61
CA LEU A 532 17.95 -17.24 -9.81
C LEU A 532 18.30 -16.43 -11.06
N LEU A 533 17.72 -15.23 -11.20
CA LEU A 533 17.99 -14.35 -12.34
C LEU A 533 19.47 -13.95 -12.40
N ARG A 534 20.11 -13.65 -11.26
CA ARG A 534 21.57 -13.39 -11.21
C ARG A 534 22.38 -14.61 -11.58
N ALA A 535 21.98 -15.79 -11.12
CA ALA A 535 22.67 -17.02 -11.48
C ALA A 535 22.52 -17.36 -12.97
N TRP A 536 21.45 -16.89 -13.62
CA TRP A 536 21.11 -17.12 -15.03
C TRP A 536 21.25 -15.81 -15.82
N ASP A 537 22.33 -15.08 -15.54
CA ASP A 537 22.76 -13.85 -16.21
C ASP A 537 22.75 -13.89 -17.75
N PHE A 538 23.01 -15.06 -18.34
CA PHE A 538 22.92 -15.26 -19.80
C PHE A 538 21.56 -14.83 -20.39
N LEU A 539 20.47 -14.85 -19.61
CA LEU A 539 19.16 -14.36 -20.03
C LEU A 539 19.15 -12.88 -20.40
N PHE A 540 20.16 -12.11 -19.99
CA PHE A 540 20.26 -10.67 -20.20
C PHE A 540 21.36 -10.28 -21.20
N ALA A 541 21.94 -11.25 -21.89
CA ALA A 541 22.87 -10.96 -22.98
C ALA A 541 22.12 -10.36 -24.18
N ASP A 542 22.72 -9.34 -24.81
CA ASP A 542 22.15 -8.61 -25.96
C ASP A 542 21.80 -9.51 -27.16
N SER A 543 22.34 -10.73 -27.22
CA SER A 543 22.13 -11.68 -28.31
C SER A 543 20.82 -12.44 -28.26
N TYR A 544 20.07 -12.40 -27.15
CA TYR A 544 18.90 -13.27 -26.97
C TYR A 544 17.57 -12.53 -27.01
N PHE A 545 17.32 -11.65 -26.05
CA PHE A 545 16.04 -10.95 -25.95
C PHE A 545 16.17 -9.51 -26.42
N ASP A 546 15.21 -9.07 -27.24
CA ASP A 546 15.10 -7.69 -27.68
C ASP A 546 14.64 -6.76 -26.54
N GLY A 547 13.99 -7.34 -25.53
CA GLY A 547 13.57 -6.61 -24.35
C GLY A 547 12.96 -7.45 -23.23
N MET A 548 12.52 -6.77 -22.19
CA MET A 548 11.92 -7.36 -20.99
C MET A 548 10.53 -6.78 -20.77
N ILE A 549 9.59 -7.60 -20.28
CA ILE A 549 8.31 -7.10 -19.75
C ILE A 549 8.35 -7.22 -18.23
N ALA A 550 8.43 -6.08 -17.54
CA ALA A 550 8.57 -6.02 -16.08
C ALA A 550 7.22 -5.69 -15.42
N ALA A 551 6.88 -6.45 -14.37
CA ALA A 551 5.57 -6.36 -13.70
C ALA A 551 5.63 -5.96 -12.22
N SER A 552 6.80 -5.63 -11.69
CA SER A 552 6.99 -5.23 -10.29
C SER A 552 8.17 -4.26 -10.14
N TYR A 553 8.14 -3.44 -9.08
CA TYR A 553 9.26 -2.57 -8.72
C TYR A 553 10.52 -3.36 -8.39
N ASP A 554 10.40 -4.55 -7.80
CA ASP A 554 11.53 -5.46 -7.59
C ASP A 554 12.14 -5.94 -8.91
N GLY A 555 11.30 -6.26 -9.92
CA GLY A 555 11.78 -6.59 -11.26
C GLY A 555 12.52 -5.42 -11.92
N LEU A 556 11.98 -4.20 -11.81
CA LEU A 556 12.65 -2.99 -12.33
C LEU A 556 13.97 -2.70 -11.61
N GLY A 557 13.97 -2.79 -10.27
CA GLY A 557 15.17 -2.59 -9.47
C GLY A 557 16.24 -3.63 -9.77
N PHE A 558 15.84 -4.88 -10.02
CA PHE A 558 16.76 -5.92 -10.45
C PHE A 558 17.40 -5.56 -11.80
N LEU A 559 16.60 -5.17 -12.80
CA LEU A 559 17.11 -4.75 -14.11
C LEU A 559 18.04 -3.54 -13.99
N GLU A 560 17.73 -2.56 -13.12
CA GLU A 560 18.62 -1.44 -12.82
C GLU A 560 19.94 -1.91 -12.20
N SER A 561 19.91 -2.87 -11.27
CA SER A 561 21.10 -3.37 -10.57
C SER A 561 22.11 -4.07 -11.49
N ILE A 562 21.64 -4.61 -12.62
CA ILE A 562 22.49 -5.24 -13.65
C ILE A 562 22.76 -4.30 -14.83
N ALA A 563 22.37 -3.02 -14.71
CA ALA A 563 22.50 -2.01 -15.76
C ALA A 563 21.83 -2.40 -17.10
N TYR A 564 20.70 -3.11 -17.05
CA TYR A 564 19.95 -3.47 -18.26
C TYR A 564 19.41 -2.21 -18.96
N PRO A 565 19.45 -2.12 -20.31
CA PRO A 565 18.92 -0.97 -21.05
C PRO A 565 17.44 -0.72 -20.76
N ARG A 566 17.13 0.43 -20.13
CA ARG A 566 15.77 0.73 -19.64
C ARG A 566 14.78 1.01 -20.77
N ASP A 567 15.25 1.51 -21.89
CA ASP A 567 14.49 1.76 -23.11
C ASP A 567 13.99 0.46 -23.77
N ARG A 568 14.61 -0.68 -23.45
CA ARG A 568 14.18 -2.03 -23.86
C ARG A 568 13.23 -2.72 -22.87
N VAL A 569 12.70 -1.99 -21.89
CA VAL A 569 11.77 -2.53 -20.89
C VAL A 569 10.37 -2.00 -21.15
N ILE A 570 9.42 -2.93 -21.29
CA ILE A 570 7.99 -2.62 -21.33
C ILE A 570 7.42 -2.83 -19.93
N LEU A 571 6.78 -1.80 -19.39
CA LEU A 571 6.06 -1.91 -18.12
C LEU A 571 4.75 -2.68 -18.31
N ASP A 572 4.52 -3.72 -17.51
CA ASP A 572 3.24 -4.43 -17.49
C ASP A 572 2.15 -3.58 -16.80
N HIS A 573 0.89 -3.89 -17.09
CA HIS A 573 -0.28 -3.18 -16.54
C HIS A 573 -0.33 -3.20 -15.00
N ARG A 574 0.40 -4.11 -14.35
CA ARG A 574 0.55 -4.23 -12.88
C ARG A 574 1.41 -3.15 -12.22
N LEU A 575 2.14 -2.35 -13.00
CA LEU A 575 2.86 -1.17 -12.51
C LEU A 575 2.01 0.11 -12.52
N TYR A 576 0.78 0.01 -13.05
CA TYR A 576 -0.29 1.00 -12.90
C TYR A 576 0.04 2.42 -13.39
N THR A 577 0.14 2.59 -14.70
CA THR A 577 0.21 3.91 -15.34
C THR A 577 -1.19 4.54 -15.52
N PHE A 578 -1.89 4.85 -14.42
CA PHE A 578 -3.29 5.36 -14.43
C PHE A 578 -3.44 6.80 -14.97
N SER A 579 -2.35 7.57 -14.97
CA SER A 579 -2.32 8.99 -15.31
C SER A 579 -1.10 9.35 -16.16
N ASP A 580 -1.10 10.51 -16.79
CA ASP A 580 0.05 11.04 -17.52
C ASP A 580 1.20 11.35 -16.57
N ARG A 581 0.91 11.83 -15.35
CA ARG A 581 1.89 11.94 -14.25
C ARG A 581 2.62 10.61 -14.01
N SER A 582 1.87 9.51 -13.93
CA SER A 582 2.47 8.19 -13.71
C SER A 582 3.33 7.72 -14.88
N GLN A 583 2.91 7.99 -16.12
CA GLN A 583 3.72 7.70 -17.30
C GLN A 583 4.99 8.54 -17.36
N GLN A 584 4.88 9.85 -17.09
CA GLN A 584 6.00 10.77 -17.08
C GLN A 584 7.01 10.37 -16.00
N ALA A 585 6.55 9.96 -14.81
CA ALA A 585 7.42 9.48 -13.74
C ALA A 585 8.27 8.28 -14.20
N PHE A 586 7.66 7.29 -14.86
CA PHE A 586 8.41 6.15 -15.40
C PHE A 586 9.29 6.51 -16.60
N ALA A 587 8.84 7.42 -17.47
CA ALA A 587 9.64 7.91 -18.60
C ALA A 587 10.89 8.65 -18.13
N GLN A 588 10.80 9.46 -17.06
CA GLN A 588 11.93 10.11 -16.40
C GLN A 588 12.89 9.11 -15.75
N MET A 589 12.40 7.94 -15.32
CA MET A 589 13.24 6.82 -14.92
C MET A 589 13.89 6.09 -16.10
N GLY A 590 13.55 6.44 -17.35
CA GLY A 590 14.09 5.83 -18.56
C GLY A 590 13.26 4.67 -19.12
N TYR A 591 12.01 4.49 -18.68
CA TYR A 591 11.10 3.46 -19.16
C TYR A 591 10.02 4.05 -20.10
N PRO A 592 10.26 4.11 -21.43
CA PRO A 592 9.40 4.84 -22.36
C PRO A 592 8.17 4.05 -22.83
N ARG A 593 8.07 2.75 -22.52
CA ARG A 593 7.00 1.87 -23.01
C ARG A 593 6.25 1.21 -21.86
N ASN A 594 4.92 1.15 -21.95
CA ASN A 594 4.08 0.54 -20.93
C ASN A 594 2.87 -0.20 -21.53
N THR A 595 2.14 -0.93 -20.68
CA THR A 595 0.85 -1.53 -21.00
C THR A 595 -0.23 -0.76 -20.24
N ALA A 596 -1.26 -0.31 -20.96
CA ALA A 596 -2.33 0.49 -20.39
C ALA A 596 -3.06 -0.26 -19.24
N PRO A 597 -3.48 0.44 -18.17
CA PRO A 597 -4.17 -0.20 -17.06
C PRO A 597 -5.55 -0.75 -17.45
N LEU A 598 -5.90 -1.93 -16.91
CA LEU A 598 -7.14 -2.64 -17.24
C LEU A 598 -8.40 -2.07 -16.58
N GLU A 599 -8.24 -1.20 -15.58
CA GLU A 599 -9.33 -0.62 -14.80
C GLU A 599 -9.81 0.74 -15.37
N LEU A 600 -9.15 1.29 -16.39
CA LEU A 600 -9.58 2.50 -17.07
C LEU A 600 -10.61 2.19 -18.18
N ASN A 601 -11.61 3.07 -18.32
CA ASN A 601 -12.57 3.01 -19.43
C ASN A 601 -12.11 3.84 -20.64
N ALA A 602 -12.81 3.68 -21.77
CA ALA A 602 -12.49 4.39 -23.02
C ALA A 602 -12.54 5.92 -22.90
N LYS A 603 -13.38 6.50 -22.02
CA LYS A 603 -13.41 7.96 -21.81
C LYS A 603 -12.18 8.42 -21.04
N GLU A 604 -11.79 7.68 -20.01
CA GLU A 604 -10.59 7.96 -19.22
C GLU A 604 -9.32 7.79 -20.06
N LEU A 605 -9.25 6.72 -20.87
CA LEU A 605 -8.15 6.48 -21.80
C LEU A 605 -8.03 7.58 -22.86
N ARG A 606 -9.14 8.16 -23.33
CA ARG A 606 -9.09 9.29 -24.27
C ARG A 606 -8.33 10.49 -23.70
N HIS A 607 -8.39 10.66 -22.39
CA HIS A 607 -7.73 11.72 -21.64
C HIS A 607 -6.41 11.27 -21.05
N ARG A 608 -5.77 10.23 -21.57
CA ARG A 608 -4.45 9.75 -21.18
C ARG A 608 -3.58 9.67 -22.43
N TYR A 609 -2.30 9.99 -22.32
CA TYR A 609 -1.32 9.87 -23.39
C TYR A 609 -1.07 8.40 -23.72
N ASN A 610 -1.56 7.92 -24.86
CA ASN A 610 -1.55 6.50 -25.20
C ASN A 610 -0.45 6.10 -26.18
N ALA A 611 0.22 7.04 -26.82
CA ALA A 611 1.21 6.78 -27.87
C ALA A 611 2.48 6.05 -27.38
N ALA A 612 2.66 5.92 -26.06
CA ALA A 612 3.71 5.12 -25.43
C ALA A 612 3.23 3.73 -24.92
N SER A 613 1.93 3.43 -25.09
CA SER A 613 1.27 2.32 -24.41
C SER A 613 0.79 1.23 -25.38
N TYR A 614 0.98 -0.03 -25.00
CA TYR A 614 0.22 -1.14 -25.55
C TYR A 614 -1.17 -1.21 -24.91
N MET A 615 -2.21 -1.51 -25.70
CA MET A 615 -3.53 -1.84 -25.18
C MET A 615 -3.79 -3.35 -25.25
N LEU A 616 -4.14 -3.96 -24.12
CA LEU A 616 -4.56 -5.37 -24.10
C LEU A 616 -5.90 -5.50 -24.84
N LEU A 617 -5.98 -6.40 -25.81
CA LEU A 617 -7.19 -6.67 -26.59
C LEU A 617 -7.86 -7.98 -26.23
N TYR A 618 -7.07 -8.97 -25.81
CA TYR A 618 -7.50 -10.33 -25.54
C TYR A 618 -6.66 -10.97 -24.44
N GLY A 619 -7.30 -11.77 -23.58
CA GLY A 619 -6.61 -12.68 -22.69
C GLY A 619 -7.42 -12.98 -21.43
N ARG A 620 -7.00 -13.98 -20.66
CA ARG A 620 -7.62 -14.26 -19.36
C ARG A 620 -6.91 -13.43 -18.29
N ILE A 621 -7.59 -12.41 -17.76
CA ILE A 621 -6.98 -11.46 -16.81
C ILE A 621 -6.60 -12.17 -15.50
N PRO A 622 -5.35 -12.06 -15.03
CA PRO A 622 -4.96 -12.47 -13.70
C PRO A 622 -5.61 -11.58 -12.63
N LEU A 623 -6.35 -12.20 -11.71
CA LEU A 623 -7.14 -11.51 -10.69
C LEU A 623 -6.42 -11.40 -9.35
N MET A 624 -5.60 -12.39 -8.97
CA MET A 624 -4.84 -12.40 -7.72
C MET A 624 -3.56 -13.21 -7.89
N ILE A 625 -2.52 -12.80 -7.17
CA ILE A 625 -1.32 -13.59 -6.93
C ILE A 625 -1.24 -13.90 -5.44
N THR A 626 -1.19 -15.16 -5.06
CA THR A 626 -1.16 -15.59 -3.64
C THR A 626 0.10 -16.42 -3.35
N ALA A 627 0.70 -16.24 -2.18
CA ALA A 627 1.81 -17.09 -1.76
C ALA A 627 1.29 -18.49 -1.34
N ASN A 628 0.21 -18.56 -0.57
CA ASN A 628 -0.44 -19.84 -0.22
C ASN A 628 -0.88 -20.61 -1.48
N CYS A 629 -0.55 -21.90 -1.51
CA CYS A 629 -0.80 -22.77 -2.65
C CYS A 629 -1.98 -23.71 -2.47
N GLN A 630 -2.94 -23.63 -3.39
CA GLN A 630 -4.15 -24.45 -3.32
C GLN A 630 -3.85 -25.93 -3.53
N ASN A 631 -2.88 -26.27 -4.39
CA ASN A 631 -2.38 -27.65 -4.55
C ASN A 631 -1.77 -28.16 -3.24
N ALA A 632 -0.88 -27.38 -2.63
CA ALA A 632 -0.21 -27.76 -1.38
C ALA A 632 -1.21 -27.91 -0.22
N ASN A 633 -2.19 -27.01 -0.13
CA ASN A 633 -3.22 -27.05 0.90
C ASN A 633 -4.19 -28.24 0.73
N ALA A 634 -4.43 -28.69 -0.50
CA ALA A 634 -5.35 -29.79 -0.78
C ALA A 634 -4.73 -31.17 -0.55
N ARG A 635 -3.44 -31.35 -0.89
CA ARG A 635 -2.82 -32.70 -0.89
C ARG A 635 -1.33 -32.75 -0.56
N GLY A 636 -0.74 -31.64 -0.11
CA GLY A 636 0.70 -31.49 0.05
C GLY A 636 1.40 -31.04 -1.23
N CYS A 637 2.61 -30.48 -1.09
CA CYS A 637 3.40 -29.98 -2.21
C CYS A 637 4.09 -31.14 -2.95
N ASP A 638 3.80 -31.29 -4.24
CA ASP A 638 4.46 -32.25 -5.15
C ASP A 638 5.49 -31.59 -6.08
N HIS A 639 5.72 -30.28 -5.92
CA HIS A 639 6.62 -29.46 -6.73
C HIS A 639 6.31 -29.46 -8.24
N ARG A 640 5.07 -29.80 -8.65
CA ARG A 640 4.66 -29.83 -10.05
C ARG A 640 3.68 -28.71 -10.40
N PRO A 641 3.87 -28.00 -11.53
CA PRO A 641 2.89 -27.05 -12.04
C PRO A 641 1.57 -27.75 -12.36
N ARG A 642 0.44 -27.18 -11.93
CA ARG A 642 -0.89 -27.73 -12.15
C ARG A 642 -1.93 -26.64 -12.31
N THR A 643 -3.09 -27.04 -12.83
CA THR A 643 -4.26 -26.18 -12.93
C THR A 643 -5.38 -26.74 -12.06
N TYR A 644 -5.95 -25.87 -11.26
CA TYR A 644 -7.13 -26.09 -10.45
C TYR A 644 -8.21 -25.06 -10.82
N TYR A 645 -9.41 -25.21 -10.26
CA TYR A 645 -10.46 -24.21 -10.35
C TYR A 645 -11.04 -23.89 -8.99
N LEU A 646 -11.18 -22.61 -8.66
CA LEU A 646 -12.03 -22.16 -7.57
C LEU A 646 -13.43 -21.97 -8.14
N GLN A 647 -14.41 -22.73 -7.64
CA GLN A 647 -15.80 -22.56 -8.01
C GLN A 647 -16.54 -21.77 -6.92
N ASP A 648 -17.18 -20.67 -7.31
CA ASP A 648 -17.93 -19.83 -6.38
C ASP A 648 -19.39 -20.28 -6.19
N ARG A 649 -20.15 -19.51 -5.40
CA ARG A 649 -21.59 -19.76 -5.14
C ARG A 649 -22.48 -19.62 -6.39
N TYR A 650 -22.03 -18.91 -7.41
CA TYR A 650 -22.72 -18.73 -8.69
C TYR A 650 -22.31 -19.80 -9.72
N LYS A 651 -21.49 -20.77 -9.30
CA LYS A 651 -20.91 -21.85 -10.13
C LYS A 651 -19.91 -21.37 -11.18
N GLU A 652 -19.50 -20.10 -11.12
CA GLU A 652 -18.40 -19.56 -11.91
C GLU A 652 -17.09 -20.23 -11.50
N ARG A 653 -16.25 -20.56 -12.48
CA ARG A 653 -14.98 -21.27 -12.29
C ARG A 653 -13.80 -20.38 -12.60
N PHE A 654 -13.00 -20.07 -11.59
CA PHE A 654 -11.78 -19.28 -11.69
C PHE A 654 -10.57 -20.23 -11.81
N PRO A 655 -9.86 -20.26 -12.95
CA PRO A 655 -8.67 -21.09 -13.08
C PRO A 655 -7.57 -20.64 -12.11
N VAL A 656 -6.87 -21.58 -11.50
CA VAL A 656 -5.78 -21.35 -10.56
C VAL A 656 -4.57 -22.13 -11.03
N LYS A 657 -3.47 -21.44 -11.37
CA LYS A 657 -2.19 -22.06 -11.72
C LYS A 657 -1.21 -21.88 -10.58
N ASN A 658 -0.56 -22.96 -10.13
CA ASN A 658 0.57 -22.86 -9.22
C ASN A 658 1.87 -22.71 -10.03
N CYS A 659 2.62 -21.63 -9.76
CA CYS A 659 3.94 -21.40 -10.33
C CYS A 659 5.01 -22.01 -9.43
N CYS A 660 5.37 -23.27 -9.69
CA CYS A 660 6.34 -24.00 -8.86
C CYS A 660 7.76 -23.46 -8.91
N ALA A 661 8.14 -22.73 -9.98
CA ALA A 661 9.44 -22.06 -10.06
C ALA A 661 9.65 -21.11 -8.86
N PHE A 662 8.61 -20.36 -8.53
CA PHE A 662 8.65 -19.19 -7.67
C PHE A 662 7.74 -19.31 -6.43
N CYS A 663 7.06 -20.45 -6.27
CA CYS A 663 6.22 -20.77 -5.10
C CYS A 663 5.09 -19.75 -4.83
N TYR A 664 4.35 -19.40 -5.88
CA TYR A 664 3.11 -18.62 -5.78
C TYR A 664 2.01 -19.25 -6.64
N ASN A 665 0.78 -18.74 -6.50
CA ASN A 665 -0.39 -19.14 -7.30
C ASN A 665 -0.96 -17.92 -7.98
N GLU A 666 -1.45 -18.11 -9.20
CA GLU A 666 -2.14 -17.07 -9.95
C GLU A 666 -3.56 -17.52 -10.23
N ILE A 667 -4.52 -16.71 -9.77
CA ILE A 667 -5.95 -16.93 -9.94
C ILE A 667 -6.39 -16.07 -11.12
N TYR A 668 -6.98 -16.68 -12.13
CA TYR A 668 -7.41 -16.05 -13.37
C TYR A 668 -8.92 -15.79 -13.37
N ASN A 669 -9.35 -14.83 -14.19
CA ASN A 669 -10.76 -14.53 -14.38
C ASN A 669 -11.52 -15.73 -14.98
N SER A 670 -12.75 -15.95 -14.54
CA SER A 670 -13.62 -17.00 -15.10
C SER A 670 -13.97 -16.69 -16.56
N LYS A 671 -14.07 -15.40 -16.90
CA LYS A 671 -14.34 -14.89 -18.25
C LYS A 671 -13.08 -14.42 -18.95
N ILE A 672 -13.04 -14.57 -20.27
CA ILE A 672 -11.95 -14.12 -21.14
C ILE A 672 -12.18 -12.65 -21.47
N TYR A 673 -11.17 -11.81 -21.23
CA TYR A 673 -11.23 -10.41 -21.66
C TYR A 673 -11.06 -10.33 -23.17
N GLN A 674 -11.96 -9.61 -23.83
CA GLN A 674 -11.92 -9.41 -25.28
C GLN A 674 -12.61 -8.09 -25.64
N ILE A 675 -11.87 -7.20 -26.29
CA ILE A 675 -12.38 -5.91 -26.78
C ILE A 675 -12.08 -5.68 -28.27
N ILE A 676 -11.70 -6.71 -29.02
CA ILE A 676 -11.39 -6.62 -30.46
C ILE A 676 -12.55 -5.98 -31.26
N SER A 677 -13.80 -6.26 -30.88
CA SER A 677 -15.00 -5.67 -31.51
C SER A 677 -15.20 -4.18 -31.23
N GLU A 678 -14.36 -3.57 -30.38
CA GLU A 678 -14.32 -2.13 -30.13
C GLU A 678 -13.29 -1.40 -31.00
N ASN A 679 -12.80 -2.05 -32.07
CA ASN A 679 -11.81 -1.57 -33.04
C ASN A 679 -11.92 -0.07 -33.36
N LYS A 680 -13.09 0.44 -33.75
CA LYS A 680 -13.28 1.88 -34.08
C LYS A 680 -12.94 2.80 -32.92
N THR A 681 -13.31 2.42 -31.70
CA THR A 681 -12.97 3.19 -30.50
C THR A 681 -11.47 3.08 -30.23
N LEU A 682 -10.90 1.88 -30.33
CA LEU A 682 -9.48 1.63 -30.09
C LEU A 682 -8.57 2.42 -31.05
N GLU A 683 -8.90 2.45 -32.33
CA GLU A 683 -8.19 3.24 -33.35
C GLU A 683 -8.21 4.73 -33.03
N SER A 684 -9.29 5.24 -32.42
CA SER A 684 -9.40 6.64 -32.01
C SER A 684 -8.60 7.00 -30.75
N LEU A 685 -8.09 6.02 -30.00
CA LEU A 685 -7.37 6.24 -28.74
C LEU A 685 -5.85 6.41 -28.91
N GLY A 686 -5.30 6.17 -30.10
CA GLY A 686 -3.90 6.50 -30.42
C GLY A 686 -2.85 5.68 -29.67
N PHE A 687 -3.09 4.38 -29.43
CA PHE A 687 -2.11 3.49 -28.78
C PHE A 687 -0.88 3.23 -29.65
N PHE A 688 0.26 2.94 -29.01
CA PHE A 688 1.48 2.51 -29.70
C PHE A 688 1.29 1.17 -30.45
N GLY A 689 0.61 0.24 -29.79
CA GLY A 689 0.42 -1.12 -30.29
C GLY A 689 -0.65 -1.86 -29.50
N TYR A 690 -0.91 -3.10 -29.91
CA TYR A 690 -1.90 -3.95 -29.29
C TYR A 690 -1.25 -5.19 -28.68
N ARG A 691 -1.80 -5.65 -27.56
CA ARG A 691 -1.30 -6.83 -26.84
C ARG A 691 -2.38 -7.90 -26.72
N MET A 692 -2.01 -9.17 -26.86
CA MET A 692 -2.87 -10.31 -26.54
C MET A 692 -2.14 -11.29 -25.64
N ASP A 693 -2.76 -11.67 -24.53
CA ASP A 693 -2.18 -12.60 -23.57
C ASP A 693 -2.85 -13.97 -23.65
N PHE A 694 -2.20 -14.92 -24.32
CA PHE A 694 -2.65 -16.31 -24.37
C PHE A 694 -2.13 -17.05 -23.15
N SER A 695 -3.03 -17.74 -22.45
CA SER A 695 -2.81 -18.33 -21.14
C SER A 695 -3.23 -19.80 -21.07
N PHE A 696 -4.45 -20.12 -21.52
CA PHE A 696 -5.01 -21.48 -21.51
C PHE A 696 -5.43 -21.96 -22.90
N GLU A 697 -5.40 -21.05 -23.87
CA GLU A 697 -5.91 -21.26 -25.21
C GLU A 697 -5.09 -22.31 -25.96
N THR A 698 -5.75 -23.18 -26.72
CA THR A 698 -5.08 -24.09 -27.65
C THR A 698 -4.50 -23.33 -28.85
N LYS A 699 -3.69 -24.01 -29.67
CA LYS A 699 -3.19 -23.45 -30.93
C LYS A 699 -4.34 -23.00 -31.84
N GLU A 700 -5.40 -23.81 -31.92
CA GLU A 700 -6.57 -23.54 -32.74
C GLU A 700 -7.36 -22.33 -32.23
N GLU A 701 -7.56 -22.22 -30.91
CA GLU A 701 -8.22 -21.06 -30.30
C GLU A 701 -7.42 -19.78 -30.53
N MET A 702 -6.09 -19.82 -30.34
CA MET A 702 -5.20 -18.70 -30.65
C MET A 702 -5.32 -18.28 -32.12
N LYS A 703 -5.31 -19.23 -33.06
CA LYS A 703 -5.47 -18.95 -34.49
C LYS A 703 -6.80 -18.26 -34.79
N GLN A 704 -7.89 -18.68 -34.15
CA GLN A 704 -9.21 -18.04 -34.32
C GLN A 704 -9.20 -16.60 -33.80
N VAL A 705 -8.55 -16.33 -32.68
CA VAL A 705 -8.44 -14.97 -32.11
C VAL A 705 -7.64 -14.06 -33.02
N LEU A 706 -6.51 -14.53 -33.56
CA LEU A 706 -5.70 -13.78 -34.52
C LEU A 706 -6.49 -13.48 -35.81
N ALA A 707 -7.24 -14.45 -36.33
CA ALA A 707 -8.13 -14.22 -37.47
C ALA A 707 -9.24 -13.20 -37.16
N ARG A 708 -9.79 -13.17 -35.94
CA ARG A 708 -10.76 -12.13 -35.53
C ARG A 708 -10.13 -10.75 -35.52
N TYR A 709 -8.90 -10.64 -35.01
CA TYR A 709 -8.13 -9.39 -35.03
C TYR A 709 -7.88 -8.90 -36.46
N GLU A 710 -7.41 -9.78 -37.34
CA GLU A 710 -7.20 -9.47 -38.76
C GLU A 710 -8.47 -8.94 -39.41
N ASN A 711 -9.58 -9.66 -39.25
CA ASN A 711 -10.87 -9.27 -39.83
C ASN A 711 -11.40 -7.93 -39.28
N ALA A 712 -11.24 -7.68 -37.98
CA ALA A 712 -11.71 -6.46 -37.32
C ALA A 712 -10.90 -5.23 -37.75
N PHE A 713 -9.58 -5.33 -37.84
CA PHE A 713 -8.72 -4.16 -38.06
C PHE A 713 -8.27 -3.97 -39.51
N TYR A 714 -8.13 -5.04 -40.30
CA TYR A 714 -7.63 -4.96 -41.68
C TYR A 714 -8.74 -5.09 -42.74
N HIS A 715 -9.73 -5.95 -42.50
CA HIS A 715 -10.80 -6.20 -43.48
C HIS A 715 -12.10 -5.43 -43.22
N LYS A 716 -12.16 -4.67 -42.11
CA LYS A 716 -13.35 -3.91 -41.66
C LYS A 716 -14.64 -4.76 -41.60
N GLY A 717 -14.49 -6.07 -41.46
CA GLY A 717 -15.57 -7.05 -41.58
C GLY A 717 -16.25 -7.42 -40.27
N PHE A 718 -15.80 -6.88 -39.14
CA PHE A 718 -16.35 -7.18 -37.82
C PHE A 718 -17.04 -5.95 -37.24
N GLY A 719 -18.38 -6.01 -37.14
CA GLY A 719 -19.18 -5.04 -36.40
C GLY A 719 -19.32 -5.43 -34.92
N THR A 720 -19.86 -4.53 -34.11
CA THR A 720 -20.24 -4.83 -32.72
C THR A 720 -21.28 -5.96 -32.60
N GLU A 721 -21.97 -6.28 -33.70
CA GLU A 721 -23.04 -7.28 -33.80
C GLU A 721 -22.53 -8.72 -34.02
N ASP A 722 -21.30 -8.92 -34.50
CA ASP A 722 -20.78 -10.24 -34.88
C ASP A 722 -20.13 -11.03 -33.71
N ALA A 723 -19.95 -10.38 -32.55
CA ALA A 723 -19.46 -11.05 -31.35
C ALA A 723 -20.63 -11.77 -30.67
N LYS A 724 -20.84 -13.06 -30.97
CA LYS A 724 -21.74 -13.91 -30.17
C LYS A 724 -21.29 -13.86 -28.71
N ASP A 725 -22.13 -13.29 -27.85
CA ASP A 725 -21.99 -13.39 -26.40
C ASP A 725 -22.45 -14.80 -25.98
N ASP A 726 -21.53 -15.74 -26.03
CA ASP A 726 -21.71 -17.10 -25.50
C ASP A 726 -21.60 -17.14 -23.96
N GLY A 727 -21.51 -15.97 -23.30
CA GLY A 727 -21.35 -15.83 -21.86
C GLY A 727 -19.89 -15.93 -21.37
N ASN A 728 -18.94 -16.35 -22.22
CA ASN A 728 -17.55 -16.59 -21.84
C ASN A 728 -16.66 -15.34 -21.91
N TYR A 729 -17.08 -14.29 -22.61
CA TYR A 729 -16.29 -13.08 -22.79
C TYR A 729 -16.70 -11.94 -21.85
N THR A 730 -15.77 -11.03 -21.59
CA THR A 730 -16.01 -9.77 -20.87
C THR A 730 -15.23 -8.62 -21.50
N LYS A 731 -15.83 -7.43 -21.50
CA LYS A 731 -15.14 -6.17 -21.86
C LYS A 731 -14.44 -5.51 -20.66
N GLY A 732 -14.43 -6.17 -19.50
CA GLY A 732 -13.82 -5.67 -18.26
C GLY A 732 -14.38 -4.30 -17.86
N HIS A 733 -13.50 -3.31 -17.70
CA HIS A 733 -13.87 -1.93 -17.38
C HIS A 733 -13.92 -1.00 -18.60
N PHE A 734 -13.58 -1.46 -19.80
CA PHE A 734 -13.44 -0.61 -20.98
C PHE A 734 -14.69 0.26 -21.26
N LYS A 735 -15.89 -0.25 -20.95
CA LYS A 735 -17.16 0.49 -21.13
C LYS A 735 -17.68 1.21 -19.89
N ARG A 736 -17.40 0.70 -18.69
CA ARG A 736 -18.08 1.10 -17.44
C ARG A 736 -17.19 1.84 -16.44
N GLY A 737 -15.86 1.70 -16.56
CA GLY A 737 -14.90 2.23 -15.59
C GLY A 737 -14.92 1.48 -14.27
N VAL A 738 -14.15 2.01 -13.33
CA VAL A 738 -14.06 1.53 -11.96
C VAL A 738 -14.33 2.66 -10.99
N GLU A 739 -14.94 2.31 -9.86
CA GLU A 739 -15.11 3.19 -8.70
C GLU A 739 -13.83 3.32 -7.87
#